data_AF-A0A150RVB2-F1
#
_entry.id   AF-A0A150RVB2-F1
#
_cell.length_a   1.000
_cell.length_b   1.000
_cell.length_c   1.000
_cell.angle_alpha   90.00
_cell.angle_beta   90.00
_cell.angle_gamma   90.00
#
_symmetry.space_group_name_H-M   'P 1'
#
loop_
_entity.id
_entity.type
_entity.pdbx_description
1 polymer ?
#
loop_
_entity_poly.entity_id
_entity_poly.type
_entity_poly.pdbx_seq_one_letter_code
_entity_poly.pdbx_strand_id
1 'polypeptide(L)'
;AIDPPFAIPGVTPPPRDDFGRLSPELYAYVDASRTLLGAALRAIVPLVDGTRYARKDDPEPWKTEHEGLMYALAGSILLFGDREEACYDFRTDTVLPPDPTCEERDGRLSYRRFRGEDSPLADLAHAVGQVLADKDSDVLLLTLIDLLENHEAELARMMGAALRIRDLAREHDRLAVEGKEPAAQLDGEAPLWDEVAAVLDRAVEQPGLVPRLVEALASDALLAPHGRAKHAGDAIAAMLRYRDQYAYDPEDLNGPAINLTVGAPSTSDPKTPVDPTKPKIGDNRSAMERLMHLMHDTAGVRQCNKRDTELSVFGVSVSCPGCDAPCELFQIDDLAAFYLDSLLPEGHPKKAELKIKPSVLSALVPDSVLEFSSGIDGLTSHPTPAALSRLIYFGADSDEFPNLVDLDPLRELTNETTNDFISGTLEPAGTIHCPKNELGVNECSSPENLIRIRHPGTTFLIERLGLGAYLSPIVAAFAEVAPDTTGEAILIDLFSTAYRHWPGKEHGPECIKAGSPATNTAYCSEAGANTYEPLMADALQAEDVLASSVAFARTLADRSAPVTVQRGPGAAAEPRQTWTKAQAIEKLARIFFSTRYAGNVGMVDRHGEKRATWADGRTQDQLTGFTLLADALNGIDARFAESAAPDAAARKGQWERATSELVDALLAVEGSGPETRFKNRALPRMGAAALRVLREQLNARCPDRERTGRCAWAQEELGAKVSDLVSHPLFAAAVDVSEAIRAHEPARRELERFLTYLLDAGADDAPLRALLPALADVLQLLGDEDTLIPVLKAASTALTPEGDRGGPGAADAGLAALKALNDDRYDRYHAMDHVLPALVTPMKDDGRAPLEVFVDAFADVHRVEAASGEPLAAEDYRQVLVSLRDFLTDETRGLEQIYA
;
A
#
# COMPACT_ATOMS: atom_id res chain seq x y z
N ALA A 1 19.13 -37.01 26.35
CA ALA A 1 18.42 -37.26 27.61
C ALA A 1 18.40 -35.94 28.34
N ILE A 2 17.21 -35.37 28.50
CA ILE A 2 16.95 -34.04 29.03
C ILE A 2 16.47 -34.27 30.45
N ASP A 3 17.10 -33.63 31.44
CA ASP A 3 16.62 -33.70 32.83
C ASP A 3 15.40 -32.78 33.01
N PRO A 4 14.37 -33.22 33.77
CA PRO A 4 13.11 -32.50 33.93
C PRO A 4 13.23 -31.22 34.77
N PRO A 5 12.32 -30.23 34.57
CA PRO A 5 12.32 -28.94 35.28
C PRO A 5 11.88 -29.02 36.76
N PHE A 6 11.56 -30.21 37.27
CA PHE A 6 11.08 -30.45 38.64
C PHE A 6 12.13 -31.22 39.46
N ALA A 7 12.07 -31.10 40.78
CA ALA A 7 12.99 -31.79 41.67
C ALA A 7 12.79 -33.32 41.60
N ILE A 8 13.86 -34.06 41.29
CA ILE A 8 13.84 -35.53 41.27
C ILE A 8 14.16 -36.06 42.68
N PRO A 9 13.26 -36.84 43.32
CA PRO A 9 13.51 -37.40 44.65
C PRO A 9 14.78 -38.27 44.70
N GLY A 10 15.70 -37.93 45.61
CA GLY A 10 16.98 -38.65 45.77
C GLY A 10 18.19 -38.00 45.08
N VAL A 11 17.98 -36.94 44.29
CA VAL A 11 19.03 -36.12 43.70
C VAL A 11 19.14 -34.81 44.47
N THR A 12 20.32 -34.48 44.99
CA THR A 12 20.54 -33.21 45.69
C THR A 12 20.36 -32.05 44.69
N PRO A 13 19.39 -31.14 44.87
CA PRO A 13 19.19 -30.04 43.94
C PRO A 13 20.41 -29.11 43.96
N PRO A 14 20.89 -28.63 42.80
CA PRO A 14 21.91 -27.60 42.74
C PRO A 14 21.45 -26.35 43.52
N PRO A 15 22.37 -25.62 44.19
CA PRO A 15 22.02 -24.40 44.92
C PRO A 15 21.34 -23.41 43.98
N ARG A 16 20.21 -22.83 44.41
CA ARG A 16 19.46 -21.84 43.63
C ARG A 16 19.91 -20.42 44.01
N ASP A 17 19.89 -19.50 43.06
CA ASP A 17 20.18 -18.09 43.32
C ASP A 17 18.98 -17.33 43.89
N ASP A 18 19.15 -16.04 44.16
CA ASP A 18 18.11 -15.17 44.75
C ASP A 18 16.84 -15.04 43.89
N PHE A 19 16.84 -15.57 42.66
CA PHE A 19 15.71 -15.63 41.74
C PHE A 19 15.17 -17.06 41.55
N GLY A 20 15.63 -18.03 42.34
CA GLY A 20 15.20 -19.43 42.27
C GLY A 20 15.87 -20.26 41.16
N ARG A 21 16.91 -19.74 40.49
CA ARG A 21 17.59 -20.38 39.34
C ARG A 21 18.76 -21.26 39.78
N LEU A 22 18.96 -22.41 39.15
CA LEU A 22 20.03 -23.37 39.49
C LEU A 22 21.46 -22.79 39.29
N SER A 23 22.37 -23.05 40.22
CA SER A 23 23.78 -22.61 40.23
C SER A 23 24.75 -23.79 40.43
N PRO A 24 25.79 -23.96 39.59
CA PRO A 24 26.06 -23.20 38.39
C PRO A 24 24.94 -23.39 37.36
N GLU A 25 24.66 -22.33 36.60
CA GLU A 25 23.68 -22.31 35.53
C GLU A 25 23.84 -23.53 34.60
N LEU A 26 22.93 -24.51 34.72
CA LEU A 26 22.89 -25.70 33.84
C LEU A 26 22.54 -25.32 32.40
N TYR A 27 21.79 -24.22 32.25
CA TYR A 27 21.56 -23.51 31.02
C TYR A 27 22.14 -22.11 31.20
N ALA A 28 23.05 -21.68 30.32
CA ALA A 28 23.27 -20.25 30.13
C ALA A 28 21.93 -19.68 29.67
N TYR A 29 21.11 -19.16 30.59
CA TYR A 29 19.84 -18.56 30.23
C TYR A 29 20.19 -17.37 29.36
N VAL A 30 20.01 -17.55 28.05
CA VAL A 30 20.11 -16.49 27.07
C VAL A 30 19.16 -15.42 27.57
N ASP A 31 19.68 -14.20 27.79
CA ASP A 31 18.89 -13.04 28.12
C ASP A 31 17.73 -12.93 27.11
N ALA A 32 16.56 -13.45 27.49
CA ALA A 32 15.41 -13.61 26.60
C ALA A 32 14.88 -12.23 26.19
N SER A 33 15.23 -11.19 26.95
CA SER A 33 14.92 -9.80 26.67
C SER A 33 15.63 -9.28 25.40
N ARG A 34 16.68 -9.96 24.92
CA ARG A 34 17.37 -9.64 23.65
C ARG A 34 16.98 -10.55 22.49
N THR A 35 15.97 -11.40 22.67
CA THR A 35 15.47 -12.31 21.64
C THR A 35 14.42 -11.65 20.75
N LEU A 36 14.11 -12.32 19.63
CA LEU A 36 13.01 -11.95 18.74
C LEU A 36 11.66 -11.90 19.49
N LEU A 37 11.40 -12.87 20.37
CA LEU A 37 10.20 -12.94 21.19
C LEU A 37 10.12 -11.73 22.15
N GLY A 38 11.23 -11.41 22.82
CA GLY A 38 11.32 -10.23 23.68
C GLY A 38 11.11 -8.92 22.93
N ALA A 39 11.64 -8.81 21.71
CA ALA A 39 11.40 -7.66 20.85
C ALA A 39 9.95 -7.56 20.38
N ALA A 40 9.33 -8.67 20.00
CA ALA A 40 7.93 -8.73 19.56
C ALA A 40 6.97 -8.32 20.67
N LEU A 41 7.16 -8.84 21.88
CA LEU A 41 6.28 -8.52 23.01
C LEU A 41 6.38 -7.05 23.42
N ARG A 42 7.59 -6.46 23.41
CA ARG A 42 7.77 -5.02 23.62
C ARG A 42 7.10 -4.16 22.54
N ALA A 43 7.03 -4.66 21.30
CA ALA A 43 6.38 -3.96 20.21
C ALA A 43 4.84 -3.94 20.35
N ILE A 44 4.26 -4.86 21.13
CA ILE A 44 2.81 -4.97 21.37
C ILE A 44 2.36 -4.11 22.56
N VAL A 45 3.26 -3.79 23.51
CA VAL A 45 2.96 -2.92 24.68
C VAL A 45 2.12 -1.69 24.31
N PRO A 46 2.46 -0.92 23.25
CA PRO A 46 1.72 0.30 22.94
C PRO A 46 0.29 0.08 22.40
N LEU A 47 -0.11 -1.17 22.15
CA LEU A 47 -1.44 -1.59 21.67
C LEU A 47 -2.35 -2.11 22.79
N VAL A 48 -1.78 -2.40 23.96
CA VAL A 48 -2.50 -2.84 25.17
C VAL A 48 -2.55 -1.76 26.25
N ASP A 49 -1.79 -0.67 26.09
CA ASP A 49 -1.80 0.49 26.98
C ASP A 49 -2.93 1.47 26.65
N GLY A 50 -4.06 1.32 27.35
CA GLY A 50 -5.23 2.20 27.25
C GLY A 50 -5.00 3.66 27.66
N THR A 51 -3.85 3.98 28.25
CA THR A 51 -3.52 5.33 28.74
C THR A 51 -2.50 6.05 27.87
N ARG A 52 -1.98 5.40 26.83
CA ARG A 52 -0.88 5.89 25.97
C ARG A 52 -1.07 7.31 25.44
N TYR A 53 -2.30 7.68 25.12
CA TYR A 53 -2.64 8.99 24.55
C TYR A 53 -3.34 9.93 25.54
N ALA A 54 -3.51 9.51 26.79
CA ALA A 54 -4.07 10.36 27.82
C ALA A 54 -3.12 11.54 28.11
N ARG A 55 -3.69 12.71 28.39
CA ARG A 55 -2.86 13.86 28.81
C ARG A 55 -2.27 13.56 30.19
N LYS A 56 -1.02 14.01 30.42
CA LYS A 56 -0.31 13.79 31.69
C LYS A 56 -1.03 14.39 32.91
N ASP A 57 -1.91 15.36 32.69
CA ASP A 57 -2.72 16.06 33.69
C ASP A 57 -4.20 15.62 33.68
N ASP A 58 -4.56 14.61 32.90
CA ASP A 58 -5.90 14.04 32.93
C ASP A 58 -6.12 13.39 34.31
N PRO A 59 -7.17 13.77 35.06
CA PRO A 59 -7.50 13.13 36.33
C PRO A 59 -8.10 11.72 36.14
N GLU A 60 -8.53 11.38 34.93
CA GLU A 60 -9.13 10.09 34.59
C GLU A 60 -8.57 9.51 33.27
N PRO A 61 -7.23 9.33 33.15
CA PRO A 61 -6.56 8.88 31.92
C PRO A 61 -6.99 7.48 31.48
N TRP A 62 -7.63 6.71 32.36
CA TRP A 62 -8.22 5.40 32.06
C TRP A 62 -9.62 5.49 31.42
N LYS A 63 -10.20 6.70 31.29
CA LYS A 63 -11.47 6.93 30.57
C LYS A 63 -11.27 7.31 29.11
N THR A 64 -10.05 7.61 28.67
CA THR A 64 -9.76 7.79 27.25
C THR A 64 -9.80 6.44 26.54
N GLU A 65 -10.72 6.29 25.60
CA GLU A 65 -11.03 5.08 24.83
C GLU A 65 -9.91 4.73 23.81
N HIS A 66 -8.81 4.11 24.26
CA HIS A 66 -7.68 3.72 23.42
C HIS A 66 -7.27 2.25 23.59
N GLU A 67 -8.17 1.33 23.23
CA GLU A 67 -7.97 -0.11 23.40
C GLU A 67 -7.59 -0.78 22.07
N GLY A 68 -6.45 -0.39 21.49
CA GLY A 68 -6.04 -0.76 20.13
C GLY A 68 -6.21 -2.25 19.79
N LEU A 69 -5.76 -3.15 20.67
CA LEU A 69 -5.93 -4.60 20.48
C LEU A 69 -7.41 -5.03 20.48
N MET A 70 -8.20 -4.52 21.43
CA MET A 70 -9.63 -4.85 21.55
C MET A 70 -10.46 -4.25 20.41
N TYR A 71 -10.05 -3.10 19.88
CA TYR A 71 -10.65 -2.47 18.70
C TYR A 71 -10.30 -3.21 17.41
N ALA A 72 -9.08 -3.72 17.28
CA ALA A 72 -8.71 -4.60 16.17
C ALA A 72 -9.59 -5.86 16.17
N LEU A 73 -9.77 -6.49 17.35
CA LEU A 73 -10.63 -7.66 17.52
C LEU A 73 -12.09 -7.35 17.19
N ALA A 74 -12.61 -6.21 17.64
CA ALA A 74 -13.99 -5.80 17.37
C ALA A 74 -14.28 -5.74 15.87
N GLY A 75 -13.34 -5.19 15.10
CA GLY A 75 -13.42 -5.07 13.65
C GLY A 75 -13.20 -6.39 12.92
N SER A 76 -12.18 -7.17 13.33
CA SER A 76 -11.78 -8.39 12.62
C SER A 76 -12.87 -9.47 12.61
N ILE A 77 -13.78 -9.47 13.60
CA ILE A 77 -14.94 -10.36 13.64
C ILE A 77 -15.78 -10.31 12.36
N LEU A 78 -15.91 -9.12 11.74
CA LEU A 78 -16.68 -8.96 10.50
C LEU A 78 -15.90 -9.46 9.27
N LEU A 79 -14.58 -9.59 9.38
CA LEU A 79 -13.69 -10.04 8.31
C LEU A 79 -13.51 -11.55 8.28
N PHE A 80 -13.86 -12.25 9.37
CA PHE A 80 -13.70 -13.71 9.48
C PHE A 80 -14.76 -14.49 8.69
N GLY A 81 -15.94 -13.94 8.44
CA GLY A 81 -17.02 -14.73 7.85
C GLY A 81 -18.37 -14.38 8.45
N ASP A 82 -19.45 -14.74 7.75
CA ASP A 82 -20.78 -14.72 8.35
C ASP A 82 -20.89 -15.82 9.40
N ARG A 83 -21.72 -15.61 10.43
CA ARG A 83 -21.91 -16.59 11.50
C ARG A 83 -23.06 -17.53 11.17
N GLU A 84 -22.80 -18.84 11.17
CA GLU A 84 -23.83 -19.86 10.97
C GLU A 84 -23.66 -21.07 11.89
N GLU A 85 -24.75 -21.81 12.12
CA GLU A 85 -24.71 -23.08 12.85
C GLU A 85 -24.11 -24.17 11.97
N ALA A 86 -23.20 -24.96 12.52
CA ALA A 86 -22.52 -26.04 11.81
C ALA A 86 -22.20 -27.22 12.74
N CYS A 87 -21.82 -28.34 12.12
CA CYS A 87 -21.32 -29.52 12.80
C CYS A 87 -19.88 -29.79 12.35
N TYR A 88 -18.94 -29.98 13.27
CA TYR A 88 -17.56 -30.34 12.93
C TYR A 88 -17.33 -31.83 13.14
N ASP A 89 -16.66 -32.52 12.21
CA ASP A 89 -16.24 -33.91 12.36
C ASP A 89 -14.71 -33.99 12.52
N PHE A 90 -14.24 -34.22 13.75
CA PHE A 90 -12.81 -34.28 14.08
C PHE A 90 -12.12 -35.52 13.50
N ARG A 91 -12.86 -36.53 13.02
CA ARG A 91 -12.27 -37.74 12.43
C ARG A 91 -11.91 -37.54 10.96
N THR A 92 -12.73 -36.77 10.25
CA THR A 92 -12.49 -36.43 8.84
C THR A 92 -11.89 -35.04 8.66
N ASP A 93 -11.83 -34.25 9.72
CA ASP A 93 -11.36 -32.86 9.73
C ASP A 93 -12.16 -31.99 8.76
N THR A 94 -13.49 -32.06 8.88
CA THR A 94 -14.42 -31.41 7.94
C THR A 94 -15.59 -30.75 8.63
N VAL A 95 -15.97 -29.59 8.11
CA VAL A 95 -17.24 -28.92 8.43
C VAL A 95 -18.38 -29.62 7.70
N LEU A 96 -19.45 -29.92 8.45
CA LEU A 96 -20.70 -30.51 7.98
C LEU A 96 -21.85 -29.51 8.16
N PRO A 97 -22.93 -29.62 7.35
CA PRO A 97 -24.15 -28.86 7.56
C PRO A 97 -24.70 -29.03 8.98
N PRO A 98 -25.48 -28.05 9.48
CA PRO A 98 -26.10 -28.15 10.81
C PRO A 98 -26.98 -29.40 10.90
N ASP A 99 -26.70 -30.22 11.90
CA ASP A 99 -27.39 -31.48 12.18
C ASP A 99 -27.79 -31.49 13.67
N PRO A 100 -29.09 -31.57 14.01
CA PRO A 100 -29.54 -31.68 15.40
C PRO A 100 -28.98 -32.91 16.13
N THR A 101 -28.52 -33.92 15.39
CA THR A 101 -27.93 -35.16 15.90
C THR A 101 -26.40 -35.15 15.83
N CYS A 102 -25.78 -34.00 15.54
CA CYS A 102 -24.32 -33.87 15.39
C CYS A 102 -23.58 -34.46 16.60
N GLU A 103 -23.94 -34.03 17.80
CA GLU A 103 -23.29 -34.42 19.06
C GLU A 103 -23.67 -35.82 19.54
N GLU A 104 -24.66 -36.49 18.92
CA GLU A 104 -24.98 -37.88 19.22
C GLU A 104 -23.92 -38.83 18.66
N ARG A 105 -23.21 -38.41 17.61
CA ARG A 105 -22.17 -39.21 16.96
C ARG A 105 -20.80 -38.90 17.54
N ASP A 106 -20.00 -39.95 17.71
CA ASP A 106 -18.69 -39.84 18.31
C ASP A 106 -17.70 -39.07 17.40
N GLY A 107 -16.95 -38.14 18.01
CA GLY A 107 -15.98 -37.27 17.31
C GLY A 107 -16.58 -36.07 16.60
N ARG A 108 -17.80 -35.64 16.95
CA ARG A 108 -18.47 -34.49 16.35
C ARG A 108 -18.88 -33.43 17.38
N LEU A 109 -18.93 -32.17 16.94
CA LEU A 109 -19.25 -31.02 17.77
C LEU A 109 -20.17 -30.05 17.02
N SER A 110 -21.29 -29.68 17.63
CA SER A 110 -22.09 -28.55 17.15
C SER A 110 -21.46 -27.24 17.61
N TYR A 111 -21.38 -26.28 16.70
CA TYR A 111 -20.81 -24.97 17.00
C TYR A 111 -21.31 -23.93 16.02
N ARG A 112 -21.17 -22.67 16.41
CA ARG A 112 -21.41 -21.55 15.51
C ARG A 112 -20.10 -21.18 14.82
N ARG A 113 -20.01 -21.43 13.53
CA ARG A 113 -18.80 -21.20 12.74
C ARG A 113 -18.77 -19.80 12.14
N PHE A 114 -17.57 -19.35 11.78
CA PHE A 114 -17.40 -18.32 10.76
C PHE A 114 -17.37 -18.99 9.39
N ARG A 115 -18.07 -18.41 8.41
CA ARG A 115 -17.95 -18.81 7.00
C ARG A 115 -16.63 -18.29 6.42
N GLY A 116 -15.54 -19.01 6.67
CA GLY A 116 -14.21 -18.65 6.18
C GLY A 116 -14.13 -18.60 4.65
N GLU A 117 -15.04 -19.29 3.96
CA GLU A 117 -15.19 -19.18 2.51
C GLU A 117 -15.60 -17.76 2.05
N ASP A 118 -16.24 -16.98 2.90
CA ASP A 118 -16.63 -15.59 2.63
C ASP A 118 -15.64 -14.57 3.26
N SER A 119 -14.47 -15.03 3.70
CA SER A 119 -13.47 -14.17 4.36
C SER A 119 -12.53 -13.51 3.34
N PRO A 120 -12.48 -12.17 3.26
CA PRO A 120 -11.49 -11.49 2.41
C PRO A 120 -10.04 -11.71 2.88
N LEU A 121 -9.83 -12.17 4.13
CA LEU A 121 -8.49 -12.52 4.62
C LEU A 121 -7.94 -13.77 3.92
N ALA A 122 -8.82 -14.71 3.54
CA ALA A 122 -8.45 -15.87 2.75
C ALA A 122 -8.08 -15.48 1.31
N ASP A 123 -8.79 -14.51 0.73
CA ASP A 123 -8.49 -13.96 -0.60
C ASP A 123 -7.16 -13.19 -0.61
N LEU A 124 -6.88 -12.42 0.45
CA LEU A 124 -5.59 -11.75 0.63
C LEU A 124 -4.44 -12.77 0.73
N ALA A 125 -4.64 -13.83 1.51
CA ALA A 125 -3.66 -14.92 1.63
C ALA A 125 -3.43 -15.62 0.29
N HIS A 126 -4.49 -15.84 -0.49
CA HIS A 126 -4.41 -16.37 -1.86
C HIS A 126 -3.61 -15.45 -2.79
N ALA A 127 -3.88 -14.14 -2.77
CA ALA A 127 -3.17 -13.15 -3.57
C ALA A 127 -1.66 -13.14 -3.27
N VAL A 128 -1.28 -13.14 -1.99
CA VAL A 128 0.13 -13.27 -1.56
C VAL A 128 0.72 -14.60 -2.02
N GLY A 129 -0.05 -15.69 -1.90
CA GLY A 129 0.31 -17.02 -2.37
C GLY A 129 0.67 -17.06 -3.86
N GLN A 130 -0.10 -16.39 -4.71
CA GLN A 130 0.18 -16.28 -6.15
C GLN A 130 1.52 -15.58 -6.42
N VAL A 131 1.87 -14.53 -5.66
CA VAL A 131 3.15 -13.83 -5.79
C VAL A 131 4.32 -14.73 -5.32
N LEU A 132 4.17 -15.41 -4.18
CA LEU A 132 5.18 -16.31 -3.62
C LEU A 132 5.43 -17.58 -4.46
N ALA A 133 4.46 -17.93 -5.31
CA ALA A 133 4.57 -19.07 -6.21
C ALA A 133 5.41 -18.78 -7.47
N ASP A 134 5.75 -17.52 -7.76
CA ASP A 134 6.58 -17.18 -8.92
C ASP A 134 7.95 -17.85 -8.83
N LYS A 135 8.47 -18.29 -9.98
CA LYS A 135 9.77 -18.95 -10.10
C LYS A 135 10.95 -18.10 -9.63
N ASP A 136 10.82 -16.77 -9.67
CA ASP A 136 11.85 -15.80 -9.26
C ASP A 136 11.57 -15.22 -7.85
N SER A 137 10.54 -15.70 -7.14
CA SER A 137 10.18 -15.21 -5.79
C SER A 137 11.32 -15.31 -4.76
N ASP A 138 12.26 -16.27 -4.92
CA ASP A 138 13.44 -16.38 -4.05
C ASP A 138 14.32 -15.13 -4.11
N VAL A 139 14.60 -14.60 -5.31
CA VAL A 139 15.41 -13.38 -5.47
C VAL A 139 14.65 -12.13 -5.02
N LEU A 140 13.31 -12.12 -5.16
CA LEU A 140 12.46 -11.04 -4.63
C LEU A 140 12.52 -10.99 -3.10
N LEU A 141 12.36 -12.14 -2.42
CA LEU A 141 12.48 -12.22 -0.96
C LEU A 141 13.89 -11.85 -0.48
N LEU A 142 14.93 -12.29 -1.17
CA LEU A 142 16.31 -11.90 -0.87
C LEU A 142 16.53 -10.39 -1.03
N THR A 143 15.89 -9.77 -2.03
CA THR A 143 15.94 -8.30 -2.21
C THR A 143 15.27 -7.57 -1.06
N LEU A 144 14.12 -8.06 -0.58
CA LEU A 144 13.45 -7.48 0.60
C LEU A 144 14.28 -7.66 1.88
N ILE A 145 14.92 -8.82 2.06
CA ILE A 145 15.84 -9.06 3.19
C ILE A 145 17.02 -8.10 3.12
N ASP A 146 17.64 -7.93 1.94
CA ASP A 146 18.76 -7.01 1.74
C ASP A 146 18.39 -5.56 2.06
N LEU A 147 17.19 -5.11 1.65
CA LEU A 147 16.68 -3.78 1.99
C LEU A 147 16.54 -3.59 3.51
N LEU A 148 16.00 -4.59 4.23
CA LEU A 148 15.82 -4.51 5.69
C LEU A 148 17.14 -4.59 6.47
N GLU A 149 18.13 -5.35 5.97
CA GLU A 149 19.40 -5.54 6.67
C GLU A 149 20.43 -4.45 6.37
N ASN A 150 20.47 -3.95 5.13
CA ASN A 150 21.54 -3.07 4.65
C ASN A 150 21.08 -1.65 4.30
N HIS A 151 19.76 -1.39 4.26
CA HIS A 151 19.18 -0.09 3.86
C HIS A 151 18.10 0.41 4.84
N GLU A 152 18.30 0.15 6.15
CA GLU A 152 17.36 0.57 7.21
C GLU A 152 17.09 2.08 7.18
N ALA A 153 18.14 2.90 6.99
CA ALA A 153 18.01 4.36 7.03
C ALA A 153 17.09 4.87 5.91
N GLU A 154 17.25 4.36 4.68
CA GLU A 154 16.43 4.76 3.55
C GLU A 154 14.99 4.26 3.71
N LEU A 155 14.79 3.03 4.21
CA LEU A 155 13.46 2.50 4.51
C LEU A 155 12.75 3.31 5.60
N ALA A 156 13.45 3.65 6.68
CA ALA A 156 12.91 4.46 7.76
C ALA A 156 12.56 5.87 7.28
N ARG A 157 13.43 6.50 6.47
CA ARG A 157 13.18 7.81 5.90
C ARG A 157 11.95 7.81 4.97
N MET A 158 11.82 6.78 4.12
CA MET A 158 10.65 6.61 3.25
C MET A 158 9.37 6.37 4.07
N MET A 159 9.45 5.57 5.14
CA MET A 159 8.32 5.37 6.07
C MET A 159 7.95 6.67 6.79
N GLY A 160 8.92 7.48 7.22
CA GLY A 160 8.69 8.79 7.80
C GLY A 160 7.93 9.72 6.86
N ALA A 161 8.30 9.75 5.59
CA ALA A 161 7.57 10.47 4.54
C ALA A 161 6.13 9.95 4.38
N ALA A 162 5.92 8.63 4.34
CA ALA A 162 4.58 8.03 4.24
C ALA A 162 3.69 8.37 5.45
N LEU A 163 4.24 8.29 6.67
CA LEU A 163 3.54 8.68 7.90
C LEU A 163 3.20 10.17 7.89
N ARG A 164 4.10 11.03 7.37
CA ARG A 164 3.83 12.46 7.22
C ARG A 164 2.69 12.74 6.25
N ILE A 165 2.62 12.03 5.12
CA ILE A 165 1.50 12.13 4.17
C ILE A 165 0.19 11.70 4.83
N ARG A 166 0.21 10.62 5.61
CA ARG A 166 -0.96 10.15 6.36
C ARG A 166 -1.43 11.18 7.40
N ASP A 167 -0.52 11.84 8.11
CA ASP A 167 -0.87 12.89 9.07
C ASP A 167 -1.48 14.11 8.36
N LEU A 168 -1.01 14.45 7.16
CA LEU A 168 -1.63 15.47 6.32
C LEU A 168 -3.03 15.05 5.86
N ALA A 169 -3.22 13.80 5.44
CA ALA A 169 -4.54 13.27 5.07
C ALA A 169 -5.57 13.46 6.21
N ARG A 170 -5.18 13.15 7.45
CA ARG A 170 -6.04 13.37 8.63
C ARG A 170 -6.38 14.84 8.87
N GLU A 171 -5.42 15.74 8.61
CA GLU A 171 -5.66 17.17 8.74
C GLU A 171 -6.64 17.66 7.66
N HIS A 172 -6.51 17.19 6.43
CA HIS A 172 -7.45 17.47 5.36
C HIS A 172 -8.85 16.89 5.64
N ASP A 173 -8.94 15.66 6.16
CA ASP A 173 -10.22 15.08 6.62
C ASP A 173 -10.89 15.97 7.68
N ARG A 174 -10.11 16.49 8.64
CA ARG A 174 -10.59 17.42 9.66
C ARG A 174 -11.09 18.74 9.05
N LEU A 175 -10.35 19.30 8.08
CA LEU A 175 -10.76 20.53 7.38
C LEU A 175 -12.02 20.32 6.55
N ALA A 176 -12.19 19.14 5.95
CA ALA A 176 -13.39 18.77 5.21
C ALA A 176 -14.63 18.67 6.12
N VAL A 177 -14.48 18.05 7.30
CA VAL A 177 -15.55 18.02 8.33
C VAL A 177 -15.92 19.43 8.81
N GLU A 178 -14.96 20.34 8.87
CA GLU A 178 -15.18 21.76 9.19
C GLU A 178 -15.79 22.57 8.03
N GLY A 179 -15.98 21.97 6.85
CA GLY A 179 -16.51 22.63 5.66
C GLY A 179 -15.56 23.66 5.04
N LYS A 180 -14.25 23.59 5.35
CA LYS A 180 -13.24 24.52 4.81
C LYS A 180 -12.75 24.12 3.42
N GLU A 181 -12.89 22.85 3.08
CA GLU A 181 -12.54 22.29 1.78
C GLU A 181 -13.42 21.06 1.48
N PRO A 182 -13.54 20.62 0.23
CA PRO A 182 -14.23 19.36 -0.09
C PRO A 182 -13.46 18.15 0.48
N ALA A 183 -14.19 17.11 0.86
CA ALA A 183 -13.57 15.84 1.25
C ALA A 183 -12.82 15.25 0.05
N ALA A 184 -11.57 14.81 0.28
CA ALA A 184 -10.77 14.11 -0.71
C ALA A 184 -11.34 12.69 -0.88
N GLN A 185 -12.16 12.50 -1.92
CA GLN A 185 -12.86 11.25 -2.18
C GLN A 185 -12.91 10.96 -3.68
N LEU A 186 -12.69 9.69 -4.02
CA LEU A 186 -12.97 9.16 -5.36
C LEU A 186 -14.33 8.49 -5.38
N ASP A 187 -15.09 8.65 -6.47
CA ASP A 187 -16.30 7.88 -6.70
C ASP A 187 -15.95 6.38 -6.84
N GLY A 188 -16.57 5.53 -6.04
CA GLY A 188 -16.28 4.09 -6.00
C GLY A 188 -16.68 3.34 -7.28
N GLU A 189 -17.56 3.92 -8.10
CA GLU A 189 -17.91 3.37 -9.42
C GLU A 189 -16.91 3.79 -10.52
N ALA A 190 -15.97 4.69 -10.23
CA ALA A 190 -15.01 5.16 -11.21
C ALA A 190 -13.84 4.18 -11.37
N PRO A 191 -13.54 3.74 -12.60
CA PRO A 191 -12.51 2.72 -12.88
C PRO A 191 -11.11 3.34 -12.97
N LEU A 192 -10.77 4.31 -12.12
CA LEU A 192 -9.47 4.99 -12.18
C LEU A 192 -8.32 4.00 -11.99
N TRP A 193 -8.37 3.21 -10.92
CA TRP A 193 -7.31 2.27 -10.59
C TRP A 193 -7.21 1.13 -11.61
N ASP A 194 -8.34 0.67 -12.14
CA ASP A 194 -8.40 -0.34 -13.20
C ASP A 194 -7.75 0.18 -14.50
N GLU A 195 -8.10 1.39 -14.95
CA GLU A 195 -7.52 1.98 -16.15
C GLU A 195 -6.04 2.31 -15.98
N VAL A 196 -5.62 2.80 -14.81
CA VAL A 196 -4.19 3.00 -14.49
C VAL A 196 -3.45 1.66 -14.53
N ALA A 197 -4.00 0.60 -13.94
CA ALA A 197 -3.42 -0.74 -14.00
C ALA A 197 -3.28 -1.26 -15.44
N ALA A 198 -4.25 -0.98 -16.32
CA ALA A 198 -4.18 -1.32 -17.74
C ALA A 198 -3.09 -0.54 -18.51
N VAL A 199 -2.82 0.72 -18.13
CA VAL A 199 -1.66 1.46 -18.66
C VAL A 199 -0.35 0.87 -18.12
N LEU A 200 -0.31 0.52 -16.83
CA LEU A 200 0.86 -0.11 -16.20
C LEU A 200 1.17 -1.50 -16.78
N ASP A 201 0.18 -2.30 -17.17
CA ASP A 201 0.36 -3.56 -17.92
C ASP A 201 1.25 -3.31 -19.16
N ARG A 202 0.91 -2.31 -19.97
CA ARG A 202 1.73 -1.95 -21.14
C ARG A 202 3.12 -1.46 -20.77
N ALA A 203 3.26 -0.74 -19.66
CA ALA A 203 4.54 -0.23 -19.17
C ALA A 203 5.47 -1.37 -18.72
N VAL A 204 4.98 -2.33 -17.94
CA VAL A 204 5.80 -3.46 -17.43
C VAL A 204 6.15 -4.49 -18.50
N GLU A 205 5.44 -4.48 -19.63
CA GLU A 205 5.80 -5.24 -20.81
C GLU A 205 6.95 -4.60 -21.60
N GLN A 206 7.31 -3.34 -21.34
CA GLN A 206 8.47 -2.68 -21.94
C GLN A 206 9.76 -3.03 -21.19
N PRO A 207 10.68 -3.82 -21.78
CA PRO A 207 11.89 -4.22 -21.08
C PRO A 207 12.76 -3.03 -20.69
N GLY A 208 13.10 -2.93 -19.40
CA GLY A 208 13.98 -1.90 -18.87
C GLY A 208 13.31 -0.54 -18.66
N LEU A 209 12.01 -0.37 -18.91
CA LEU A 209 11.32 0.89 -18.62
C LEU A 209 11.28 1.16 -17.11
N VAL A 210 10.91 0.17 -16.29
CA VAL A 210 10.85 0.33 -14.82
C VAL A 210 12.22 0.71 -14.23
N PRO A 211 13.34 0.03 -14.56
CA PRO A 211 14.66 0.47 -14.12
C PRO A 211 15.03 1.90 -14.53
N ARG A 212 14.71 2.32 -15.77
CA ARG A 212 14.94 3.70 -16.21
C ARG A 212 14.09 4.71 -15.45
N LEU A 213 12.85 4.36 -15.10
CA LEU A 213 12.00 5.22 -14.26
C LEU A 213 12.58 5.35 -12.84
N VAL A 214 13.09 4.27 -12.27
CA VAL A 214 13.82 4.32 -10.99
C VAL A 214 15.05 5.23 -11.10
N GLU A 215 15.81 5.14 -12.19
CA GLU A 215 16.96 6.03 -12.46
C GLU A 215 16.53 7.50 -12.65
N ALA A 216 15.42 7.75 -13.35
CA ALA A 216 14.85 9.09 -13.49
C ALA A 216 14.43 9.68 -12.14
N LEU A 217 13.81 8.87 -11.26
CA LEU A 217 13.45 9.26 -9.91
C LEU A 217 14.68 9.45 -8.98
N ALA A 218 15.81 8.84 -9.31
CA ALA A 218 17.08 9.02 -8.59
C ALA A 218 17.83 10.31 -8.97
N SER A 219 17.38 11.00 -10.04
CA SER A 219 18.06 12.15 -10.64
C SER A 219 18.21 13.35 -9.70
N ASP A 220 19.39 13.98 -9.72
CA ASP A 220 19.65 15.26 -9.05
C ASP A 220 18.75 16.39 -9.58
N ALA A 221 18.27 16.29 -10.82
CA ALA A 221 17.38 17.29 -11.41
C ALA A 221 16.14 17.49 -10.55
N LEU A 222 15.58 16.45 -9.93
CA LEU A 222 14.39 16.54 -9.07
C LEU A 222 14.61 17.35 -7.80
N LEU A 223 15.86 17.48 -7.34
CA LEU A 223 16.23 18.24 -6.13
C LEU A 223 16.88 19.59 -6.46
N ALA A 224 17.09 19.89 -7.74
CA ALA A 224 17.67 21.16 -8.16
C ALA A 224 16.67 22.30 -7.92
N PRO A 225 17.08 23.44 -7.33
CA PRO A 225 16.18 24.58 -7.14
C PRO A 225 15.96 25.34 -8.46
N HIS A 226 14.72 25.72 -8.74
CA HIS A 226 14.33 26.52 -9.90
C HIS A 226 13.35 27.65 -9.51
N GLY A 227 13.79 28.89 -9.67
CA GLY A 227 13.02 30.05 -9.23
C GLY A 227 12.75 30.00 -7.72
N ARG A 228 11.47 30.01 -7.33
CA ARG A 228 11.05 29.83 -5.92
C ARG A 228 10.83 28.37 -5.51
N ALA A 229 10.84 27.42 -6.45
CA ALA A 229 10.73 26.00 -6.15
C ALA A 229 12.09 25.47 -5.70
N LYS A 230 12.15 24.82 -4.53
CA LYS A 230 13.40 24.22 -4.02
C LYS A 230 13.69 22.89 -4.68
N HIS A 231 12.66 22.21 -5.17
CA HIS A 231 12.70 20.89 -5.80
C HIS A 231 11.40 20.64 -6.58
N ALA A 232 11.32 19.54 -7.33
CA ALA A 232 10.18 19.20 -8.19
C ALA A 232 8.82 19.22 -7.46
N GLY A 233 8.80 18.79 -6.19
CA GLY A 233 7.59 18.76 -5.35
C GLY A 233 6.96 20.14 -5.17
N ASP A 234 7.77 21.19 -5.02
CA ASP A 234 7.27 22.57 -4.88
C ASP A 234 6.62 23.06 -6.18
N ALA A 235 7.21 22.70 -7.32
CA ALA A 235 6.71 23.07 -8.64
C ALA A 235 5.39 22.35 -8.94
N ILE A 236 5.32 21.04 -8.72
CA ILE A 236 4.10 20.24 -8.94
C ILE A 236 2.99 20.68 -7.97
N ALA A 237 3.31 20.92 -6.70
CA ALA A 237 2.36 21.45 -5.71
C ALA A 237 1.82 22.83 -6.11
N ALA A 238 2.65 23.69 -6.71
CA ALA A 238 2.18 24.96 -7.25
C ALA A 238 1.19 24.76 -8.41
N MET A 239 1.41 23.76 -9.28
CA MET A 239 0.47 23.45 -10.36
C MET A 239 -0.87 22.90 -9.84
N LEU A 240 -0.85 22.17 -8.72
CA LEU A 240 -2.06 21.65 -8.07
C LEU A 240 -2.85 22.74 -7.32
N ARG A 241 -2.18 23.74 -6.73
CA ARG A 241 -2.85 24.79 -5.94
C ARG A 241 -3.36 25.96 -6.75
N TYR A 242 -2.65 26.33 -7.81
CA TYR A 242 -2.85 27.62 -8.46
C TYR A 242 -3.53 27.49 -9.82
N ARG A 243 -4.36 28.48 -10.14
CA ARG A 243 -5.18 28.55 -11.37
C ARG A 243 -4.71 29.61 -12.35
N ASP A 244 -3.52 30.18 -12.17
CA ASP A 244 -3.03 31.30 -12.97
C ASP A 244 -2.96 30.96 -14.47
N GLN A 245 -3.34 31.92 -15.31
CA GLN A 245 -3.26 31.85 -16.76
C GLN A 245 -2.01 32.56 -17.26
N TYR A 246 -1.41 32.00 -18.31
CA TYR A 246 -0.18 32.51 -18.89
C TYR A 246 -0.36 32.77 -20.39
N ALA A 247 0.45 33.69 -20.91
CA ALA A 247 0.65 33.93 -22.34
C ALA A 247 2.07 34.45 -22.57
N TYR A 248 2.44 34.66 -23.83
CA TYR A 248 3.60 35.46 -24.19
C TYR A 248 3.26 36.96 -24.09
N ASP A 249 4.28 37.82 -24.01
CA ASP A 249 4.10 39.27 -24.07
C ASP A 249 4.13 39.72 -25.54
N PRO A 250 3.07 40.35 -26.09
CA PRO A 250 3.10 40.84 -27.47
C PRO A 250 4.25 41.84 -27.72
N GLU A 251 4.65 42.63 -26.72
CA GLU A 251 5.74 43.60 -26.86
C GLU A 251 7.14 42.95 -26.77
N ASP A 252 7.23 41.74 -26.22
CA ASP A 252 8.46 40.95 -26.07
C ASP A 252 8.16 39.46 -26.26
N LEU A 253 7.90 39.06 -27.53
CA LEU A 253 7.49 37.70 -27.90
C LEU A 253 8.46 36.63 -27.35
N ASN A 254 9.76 36.89 -27.40
CA ASN A 254 10.80 35.97 -26.95
C ASN A 254 11.15 36.13 -25.45
N GLY A 255 10.53 37.08 -24.76
CA GLY A 255 10.67 37.31 -23.33
C GLY A 255 9.99 36.25 -22.46
N PRO A 256 10.09 36.32 -21.13
CA PRO A 256 9.46 35.38 -20.22
C PRO A 256 7.93 35.40 -20.32
N ALA A 257 7.28 34.24 -20.17
CA ALA A 257 5.81 34.17 -20.13
C ALA A 257 5.20 35.09 -19.05
N ILE A 258 4.14 35.79 -19.42
CA ILE A 258 3.40 36.71 -18.57
C ILE A 258 2.19 36.02 -17.93
N ASN A 259 1.99 36.26 -16.64
CA ASN A 259 0.86 35.83 -15.84
C ASN A 259 -0.28 36.85 -16.00
N LEU A 260 -1.35 36.43 -16.65
CA LEU A 260 -2.51 37.26 -16.96
C LEU A 260 -3.42 37.46 -15.74
N THR A 261 -3.34 36.58 -14.74
CA THR A 261 -4.26 36.56 -13.60
C THR A 261 -3.96 37.64 -12.55
N VAL A 262 -2.72 38.10 -12.46
CA VAL A 262 -2.26 39.02 -11.39
C VAL A 262 -1.91 40.42 -11.88
N GLY A 263 -2.37 40.76 -13.09
CA GLY A 263 -2.12 42.03 -13.77
C GLY A 263 -1.01 41.92 -14.81
N ALA A 264 -1.35 42.04 -16.09
CA ALA A 264 -0.40 41.97 -17.21
C ALA A 264 0.22 43.36 -17.51
N PRO A 265 1.52 43.46 -17.84
CA PRO A 265 2.50 42.37 -17.90
C PRO A 265 3.11 42.06 -16.52
N SER A 266 3.04 40.80 -16.07
CA SER A 266 3.69 40.32 -14.85
C SER A 266 4.35 38.97 -15.12
N THR A 267 5.65 38.83 -14.88
CA THR A 267 6.37 37.56 -15.08
C THR A 267 6.39 36.69 -13.82
N SER A 268 5.50 36.93 -12.87
CA SER A 268 5.47 36.19 -11.60
C SER A 268 5.05 34.73 -11.77
N ASP A 269 5.62 33.84 -10.96
CA ASP A 269 5.17 32.44 -10.85
C ASP A 269 3.71 32.33 -10.37
N PRO A 270 3.04 31.17 -10.60
CA PRO A 270 1.62 31.01 -10.28
C PRO A 270 1.35 31.29 -8.80
N LYS A 271 0.33 32.04 -8.42
CA LYS A 271 0.09 32.40 -7.01
C LYS A 271 -1.37 32.64 -6.66
N THR A 272 -2.27 32.49 -7.62
CA THR A 272 -3.70 32.68 -7.47
C THR A 272 -4.33 31.33 -7.15
N PRO A 273 -4.76 31.07 -5.91
CA PRO A 273 -5.28 29.76 -5.52
C PRO A 273 -6.58 29.42 -6.26
N VAL A 274 -6.79 28.13 -6.51
CA VAL A 274 -8.09 27.57 -6.85
C VAL A 274 -9.09 27.96 -5.76
N ASP A 275 -10.28 28.41 -6.16
CA ASP A 275 -11.33 28.81 -5.23
C ASP A 275 -12.18 27.58 -4.87
N PRO A 276 -12.06 27.03 -3.64
CA PRO A 276 -12.77 25.81 -3.25
C PRO A 276 -14.29 26.04 -3.11
N THR A 277 -14.74 27.30 -3.10
CA THR A 277 -16.17 27.64 -2.99
C THR A 277 -16.88 27.70 -4.34
N LYS A 278 -16.14 27.55 -5.44
CA LYS A 278 -16.67 27.60 -6.80
C LYS A 278 -16.46 26.25 -7.49
N PRO A 279 -17.35 25.88 -8.43
CA PRO A 279 -17.11 24.73 -9.32
C PRO A 279 -15.73 24.82 -9.97
N LYS A 280 -15.04 23.68 -10.06
CA LYS A 280 -13.72 23.56 -10.70
C LYS A 280 -13.89 23.47 -12.22
N ILE A 281 -14.33 24.57 -12.82
CA ILE A 281 -14.61 24.67 -14.27
C ILE A 281 -13.90 25.87 -14.86
N GLY A 282 -13.63 25.82 -16.17
CA GLY A 282 -13.00 26.92 -16.90
C GLY A 282 -11.72 27.40 -16.21
N ASP A 283 -11.69 28.66 -15.80
CA ASP A 283 -10.53 29.33 -15.19
C ASP A 283 -10.32 28.98 -13.71
N ASN A 284 -11.28 28.32 -13.05
CA ASN A 284 -11.11 27.90 -11.65
C ASN A 284 -10.38 26.55 -11.51
N ARG A 285 -10.04 25.90 -12.62
CA ARG A 285 -9.28 24.64 -12.61
C ARG A 285 -7.81 24.88 -12.28
N SER A 286 -7.18 23.90 -11.63
CA SER A 286 -5.75 23.97 -11.33
C SER A 286 -4.92 24.00 -12.63
N ALA A 287 -3.70 24.51 -12.54
CA ALA A 287 -2.74 24.43 -13.63
C ALA A 287 -2.41 22.98 -13.99
N MET A 288 -2.38 22.07 -13.01
CA MET A 288 -2.15 20.65 -13.24
C MET A 288 -3.29 20.01 -14.06
N GLU A 289 -4.55 20.26 -13.68
CA GLU A 289 -5.71 19.76 -14.42
C GLU A 289 -5.69 20.25 -15.87
N ARG A 290 -5.36 21.53 -16.11
CA ARG A 290 -5.24 22.07 -17.47
C ARG A 290 -4.09 21.45 -18.27
N LEU A 291 -2.95 21.20 -17.63
CA LEU A 291 -1.82 20.53 -18.29
C LEU A 291 -2.17 19.09 -18.69
N MET A 292 -2.84 18.34 -17.82
CA MET A 292 -3.29 16.97 -18.13
C MET A 292 -4.36 16.96 -19.22
N HIS A 293 -5.29 17.92 -19.18
CA HIS A 293 -6.31 18.09 -20.22
C HIS A 293 -5.69 18.44 -21.57
N LEU A 294 -4.70 19.34 -21.62
CA LEU A 294 -3.96 19.63 -22.85
C LEU A 294 -3.28 18.38 -23.40
N MET A 295 -2.64 17.58 -22.54
CA MET A 295 -2.00 16.33 -22.97
C MET A 295 -2.99 15.30 -23.48
N HIS A 296 -4.16 15.22 -22.86
CA HIS A 296 -5.25 14.41 -23.36
C HIS A 296 -5.70 14.87 -24.75
N ASP A 297 -5.98 16.16 -24.90
CA ASP A 297 -6.57 16.72 -26.13
C ASP A 297 -5.59 16.80 -27.31
N THR A 298 -4.30 16.59 -27.07
CA THR A 298 -3.24 16.57 -28.09
C THR A 298 -2.71 15.17 -28.38
N ALA A 299 -3.18 14.15 -27.65
CA ALA A 299 -2.78 12.75 -27.85
C ALA A 299 -3.16 12.24 -29.25
N GLY A 300 -2.16 11.82 -30.04
CA GLY A 300 -2.38 11.31 -31.40
C GLY A 300 -2.95 12.34 -32.38
N VAL A 301 -2.85 13.64 -32.06
CA VAL A 301 -3.21 14.74 -32.96
C VAL A 301 -2.08 14.97 -33.95
N ARG A 302 -2.41 14.91 -35.25
CA ARG A 302 -1.45 15.18 -36.33
C ARG A 302 -1.54 16.64 -36.77
N GLN A 303 -0.38 17.30 -36.85
CA GLN A 303 -0.22 18.65 -37.40
C GLN A 303 0.67 18.63 -38.64
N CYS A 304 0.30 19.40 -39.65
CA CYS A 304 1.06 19.55 -40.88
C CYS A 304 1.12 21.01 -41.32
N ASN A 305 1.96 21.30 -42.31
CA ASN A 305 1.88 22.57 -43.04
C ASN A 305 0.51 22.75 -43.70
N LYS A 306 0.10 24.01 -43.87
CA LYS A 306 -1.13 24.36 -44.59
C LYS A 306 -1.02 24.10 -46.09
N ARG A 307 -2.16 24.05 -46.77
CA ARG A 307 -2.24 24.00 -48.23
C ARG A 307 -1.64 25.28 -48.84
N ASP A 308 -1.01 25.15 -50.01
CA ASP A 308 -0.42 26.28 -50.75
C ASP A 308 0.55 27.10 -49.88
N THR A 309 1.48 26.41 -49.20
CA THR A 309 2.37 27.01 -48.18
C THR A 309 3.24 28.14 -48.75
N GLU A 310 3.25 29.28 -48.05
CA GLU A 310 4.14 30.40 -48.31
C GLU A 310 5.21 30.51 -47.22
N LEU A 311 6.48 30.58 -47.63
CA LEU A 311 7.61 30.79 -46.73
C LEU A 311 7.99 32.27 -46.75
N SER A 312 7.79 32.97 -45.62
CA SER A 312 8.34 34.32 -45.44
C SER A 312 9.81 34.22 -45.04
N VAL A 313 10.73 34.67 -45.90
CA VAL A 313 12.17 34.68 -45.63
C VAL A 313 12.73 36.06 -45.94
N PHE A 314 13.38 36.71 -44.96
CA PHE A 314 13.87 38.10 -45.09
C PHE A 314 12.79 39.13 -45.50
N GLY A 315 11.55 38.94 -45.05
CA GLY A 315 10.43 39.84 -45.37
C GLY A 315 9.90 39.70 -46.80
N VAL A 316 10.17 38.56 -47.46
CA VAL A 316 9.64 38.22 -48.79
C VAL A 316 8.94 36.88 -48.70
N SER A 317 7.63 36.85 -48.98
CA SER A 317 6.86 35.61 -49.11
C SER A 317 7.19 34.90 -50.43
N VAL A 318 7.63 33.66 -50.34
CA VAL A 318 7.94 32.80 -51.47
C VAL A 318 7.09 31.54 -51.39
N SER A 319 6.34 31.25 -52.44
CA SER A 319 5.60 29.99 -52.54
C SER A 319 6.57 28.80 -52.49
N CYS A 320 6.30 27.86 -51.59
CA CYS A 320 7.13 26.69 -51.34
C CYS A 320 7.03 25.70 -52.51
N PRO A 321 8.10 25.48 -53.31
CA PRO A 321 8.00 24.63 -54.50
C PRO A 321 7.69 23.18 -54.14
N GLY A 322 6.52 22.68 -54.56
CA GLY A 322 6.06 21.32 -54.27
C GLY A 322 5.50 21.12 -52.86
N CYS A 323 4.94 22.19 -52.28
CA CYS A 323 4.24 22.19 -50.99
C CYS A 323 2.79 22.66 -51.18
N ASP A 324 2.15 22.17 -52.24
CA ASP A 324 0.81 22.57 -52.67
C ASP A 324 -0.26 21.86 -51.83
N ALA A 325 0.09 20.73 -51.19
CA ALA A 325 -0.78 19.96 -50.31
C ALA A 325 -0.30 19.95 -48.84
N PRO A 326 -1.22 19.70 -47.89
CA PRO A 326 -0.84 19.51 -46.50
C PRO A 326 0.14 18.34 -46.32
N CYS A 327 1.02 18.46 -45.32
CA CYS A 327 2.05 17.50 -44.95
C CYS A 327 3.21 17.36 -45.94
N GLU A 328 3.32 18.20 -46.98
CA GLU A 328 4.42 18.17 -47.94
C GLU A 328 5.69 18.90 -47.47
N LEU A 329 5.55 19.93 -46.61
CA LEU A 329 6.70 20.64 -46.03
C LEU A 329 7.19 19.96 -44.76
N PHE A 330 6.29 19.72 -43.80
CA PHE A 330 6.59 19.01 -42.56
C PHE A 330 5.37 18.26 -42.04
N GLN A 331 5.59 17.32 -41.12
CA GLN A 331 4.55 16.53 -40.50
C GLN A 331 4.94 16.17 -39.07
N ILE A 332 4.01 16.37 -38.15
CA ILE A 332 4.08 15.91 -36.76
C ILE A 332 2.93 14.95 -36.56
N ASP A 333 3.24 13.68 -36.25
CA ASP A 333 2.23 12.63 -36.15
C ASP A 333 1.44 12.63 -34.84
N ASP A 334 2.06 13.12 -33.76
CA ASP A 334 1.47 13.23 -32.44
C ASP A 334 2.04 14.48 -31.76
N LEU A 335 1.20 15.51 -31.60
CA LEU A 335 1.59 16.78 -30.99
C LEU A 335 2.02 16.62 -29.52
N ALA A 336 1.35 15.76 -28.76
CA ALA A 336 1.70 15.51 -27.37
C ALA A 336 3.09 14.88 -27.27
N ALA A 337 3.34 13.83 -28.07
CA ALA A 337 4.64 13.17 -28.11
C ALA A 337 5.75 14.12 -28.57
N PHE A 338 5.51 14.91 -29.62
CA PHE A 338 6.47 15.88 -30.13
C PHE A 338 6.82 16.96 -29.09
N TYR A 339 5.85 17.44 -28.31
CA TYR A 339 6.12 18.38 -27.23
C TYR A 339 6.93 17.71 -26.11
N LEU A 340 6.60 16.48 -25.70
CA LEU A 340 7.38 15.74 -24.71
C LEU A 340 8.83 15.53 -25.20
N ASP A 341 9.01 15.13 -26.45
CA ASP A 341 10.32 14.95 -27.07
C ASP A 341 11.15 16.24 -27.11
N SER A 342 10.51 17.41 -27.09
CA SER A 342 11.22 18.71 -26.99
C SER A 342 11.86 18.93 -25.61
N LEU A 343 11.40 18.22 -24.56
CA LEU A 343 11.97 18.25 -23.21
C LEU A 343 13.23 17.38 -23.07
N LEU A 344 13.53 16.55 -24.07
CA LEU A 344 14.71 15.69 -24.03
C LEU A 344 16.01 16.51 -24.10
N PRO A 345 17.12 16.03 -23.52
CA PRO A 345 18.41 16.70 -23.62
C PRO A 345 18.88 16.88 -25.08
N GLU A 346 19.70 17.89 -25.31
CA GLU A 346 20.33 18.11 -26.62
C GLU A 346 21.15 16.90 -27.06
N GLY A 347 21.02 16.52 -28.34
CA GLY A 347 21.69 15.35 -28.93
C GLY A 347 21.03 13.99 -28.61
N HIS A 348 19.92 13.96 -27.86
CA HIS A 348 19.16 12.72 -27.67
C HIS A 348 18.56 12.23 -29.01
N PRO A 349 18.62 10.93 -29.36
CA PRO A 349 18.19 10.43 -30.67
C PRO A 349 16.70 10.68 -31.01
N LYS A 350 15.86 10.80 -29.98
CA LYS A 350 14.43 11.13 -30.11
C LYS A 350 14.09 12.58 -29.78
N LYS A 351 15.08 13.46 -29.59
CA LYS A 351 14.80 14.90 -29.41
C LYS A 351 13.90 15.36 -30.57
N ALA A 352 12.85 16.12 -30.25
CA ALA A 352 11.89 16.59 -31.23
C ALA A 352 12.61 17.18 -32.46
N GLU A 353 12.24 16.72 -33.66
CA GLU A 353 12.88 17.12 -34.92
C GLU A 353 11.82 17.57 -35.93
N LEU A 354 11.84 18.85 -36.29
CA LEU A 354 10.99 19.40 -37.34
C LEU A 354 11.60 19.08 -38.71
N LYS A 355 11.25 17.92 -39.26
CA LYS A 355 11.78 17.44 -40.55
C LYS A 355 11.18 18.19 -41.73
N ILE A 356 11.99 19.03 -42.37
CA ILE A 356 11.67 19.67 -43.65
C ILE A 356 11.84 18.64 -44.78
N LYS A 357 10.73 18.20 -45.38
CA LYS A 357 10.70 17.08 -46.33
C LYS A 357 11.31 17.38 -47.71
N PRO A 358 11.13 18.56 -48.33
CA PRO A 358 11.72 18.82 -49.63
C PRO A 358 13.25 18.88 -49.51
N SER A 359 13.94 17.92 -50.13
CA SER A 359 15.40 17.75 -50.02
C SER A 359 16.22 18.95 -50.51
N VAL A 360 15.63 19.77 -51.39
CA VAL A 360 16.23 21.03 -51.85
C VAL A 360 16.12 22.12 -50.78
N LEU A 361 15.04 22.14 -49.99
CA LEU A 361 14.83 23.11 -48.92
C LEU A 361 15.57 22.72 -47.64
N SER A 362 15.65 21.43 -47.31
CA SER A 362 16.38 20.98 -46.11
C SER A 362 17.87 21.33 -46.13
N ALA A 363 18.49 21.43 -47.32
CA ALA A 363 19.88 21.88 -47.47
C ALA A 363 20.04 23.42 -47.42
N LEU A 364 18.95 24.19 -47.53
CA LEU A 364 18.94 25.65 -47.65
C LEU A 364 18.37 26.37 -46.41
N VAL A 365 17.77 25.63 -45.48
CA VAL A 365 17.14 26.16 -44.28
C VAL A 365 17.94 25.71 -43.05
N PRO A 366 19.06 26.40 -42.71
CA PRO A 366 19.74 26.18 -41.44
C PRO A 366 18.86 26.67 -40.27
N ASP A 367 19.17 26.20 -39.06
CA ASP A 367 18.45 26.60 -37.84
C ASP A 367 18.35 28.13 -37.67
N SER A 368 19.40 28.87 -38.04
CA SER A 368 19.42 30.32 -37.99
C SER A 368 18.41 30.99 -38.94
N VAL A 369 18.06 30.32 -40.04
CA VAL A 369 17.03 30.81 -40.97
C VAL A 369 15.63 30.53 -40.43
N LEU A 370 15.40 29.40 -39.77
CA LEU A 370 14.10 29.11 -39.11
C LEU A 370 13.80 30.11 -38.00
N GLU A 371 14.78 30.34 -37.13
CA GLU A 371 14.68 31.29 -36.02
C GLU A 371 14.48 32.72 -36.54
N PHE A 372 15.28 33.15 -37.52
CA PHE A 372 15.15 34.48 -38.12
C PHE A 372 13.81 34.67 -38.86
N SER A 373 13.37 33.67 -39.63
CA SER A 373 12.16 33.77 -40.46
C SER A 373 10.88 33.74 -39.62
N SER A 374 10.88 33.02 -38.50
CA SER A 374 9.76 32.99 -37.56
C SER A 374 9.76 34.15 -36.56
N GLY A 375 10.93 34.73 -36.30
CA GLY A 375 11.11 35.68 -35.20
C GLY A 375 11.01 35.05 -33.81
N ILE A 376 10.96 33.71 -33.69
CA ILE A 376 10.84 32.97 -32.43
C ILE A 376 12.20 32.38 -32.05
N ASP A 377 12.75 32.85 -30.93
CA ASP A 377 14.03 32.38 -30.42
C ASP A 377 13.94 30.89 -30.03
N GLY A 378 14.92 30.11 -30.49
CA GLY A 378 14.96 28.66 -30.28
C GLY A 378 14.00 27.84 -31.14
N LEU A 379 13.34 28.45 -32.15
CA LEU A 379 12.64 27.69 -33.19
C LEU A 379 13.64 27.22 -34.25
N THR A 380 14.18 26.02 -34.05
CA THR A 380 15.18 25.39 -34.91
C THR A 380 14.64 24.07 -35.48
N SER A 381 15.48 23.31 -36.20
CA SER A 381 15.17 21.91 -36.53
C SER A 381 14.91 21.05 -35.28
N HIS A 382 15.45 21.44 -34.12
CA HIS A 382 15.19 20.83 -32.82
C HIS A 382 14.60 21.87 -31.84
N PRO A 383 13.31 22.21 -31.98
CA PRO A 383 12.74 23.36 -31.31
C PRO A 383 12.74 23.20 -29.79
N THR A 384 12.99 24.31 -29.08
CA THR A 384 12.87 24.33 -27.62
C THR A 384 11.41 24.31 -27.17
N PRO A 385 11.08 23.82 -25.96
CA PRO A 385 9.71 23.86 -25.43
C PRO A 385 9.11 25.27 -25.41
N ALA A 386 9.95 26.28 -25.14
CA ALA A 386 9.56 27.69 -25.14
C ALA A 386 9.22 28.21 -26.54
N ALA A 387 10.00 27.83 -27.55
CA ALA A 387 9.70 28.14 -28.95
C ALA A 387 8.40 27.47 -29.40
N LEU A 388 8.14 26.22 -28.99
CA LEU A 388 6.89 25.53 -29.28
C LEU A 388 5.68 26.19 -28.61
N SER A 389 5.80 26.65 -27.36
CA SER A 389 4.72 27.43 -26.72
C SER A 389 4.36 28.67 -27.53
N ARG A 390 5.36 29.39 -28.05
CA ARG A 390 5.14 30.59 -28.88
C ARG A 390 4.53 30.22 -30.23
N LEU A 391 5.05 29.19 -30.89
CA LEU A 391 4.53 28.72 -32.18
C LEU A 391 3.05 28.32 -32.11
N ILE A 392 2.66 27.59 -31.05
CA ILE A 392 1.30 27.06 -30.90
C ILE A 392 0.30 28.17 -30.49
N TYR A 393 0.70 29.08 -29.62
CA TYR A 393 -0.20 30.07 -29.02
C TYR A 393 -0.12 31.46 -29.62
N PHE A 394 0.80 31.74 -30.56
CA PHE A 394 0.83 33.03 -31.24
C PHE A 394 -0.47 33.27 -32.01
N GLY A 395 -1.06 34.45 -31.80
CA GLY A 395 -2.32 34.87 -32.39
C GLY A 395 -2.19 35.27 -33.87
N ALA A 396 -1.75 34.34 -34.73
CA ALA A 396 -1.63 34.57 -36.17
C ALA A 396 -2.98 34.60 -36.88
N ASP A 397 -3.00 35.29 -38.03
CA ASP A 397 -4.08 35.21 -39.02
C ASP A 397 -4.22 33.77 -39.57
N SER A 398 -5.43 33.41 -39.99
CA SER A 398 -5.79 32.08 -40.50
C SER A 398 -6.74 32.21 -41.68
N ASP A 399 -6.50 31.44 -42.74
CA ASP A 399 -7.37 31.42 -43.92
C ASP A 399 -8.66 30.64 -43.64
N GLU A 400 -8.57 29.61 -42.80
CA GLU A 400 -9.72 28.78 -42.41
C GLU A 400 -10.61 29.48 -41.37
N PHE A 401 -10.00 30.26 -40.47
CA PHE A 401 -10.67 30.91 -39.35
C PHE A 401 -10.35 32.42 -39.29
N PRO A 402 -10.96 33.24 -40.16
CA PRO A 402 -10.62 34.66 -40.27
C PRO A 402 -11.06 35.53 -39.08
N ASN A 403 -11.88 35.02 -38.16
CA ASN A 403 -12.45 35.77 -37.03
C ASN A 403 -12.04 35.16 -35.67
N LEU A 404 -10.79 34.74 -35.54
CA LEU A 404 -10.26 34.23 -34.28
C LEU A 404 -10.19 35.35 -33.22
N VAL A 405 -10.51 35.01 -31.98
CA VAL A 405 -10.64 35.97 -30.88
C VAL A 405 -9.30 36.29 -30.19
N ASP A 406 -8.28 35.51 -30.47
CA ASP A 406 -6.96 35.52 -29.81
C ASP A 406 -5.86 36.13 -30.68
N LEU A 407 -6.22 36.92 -31.70
CA LEU A 407 -5.27 37.58 -32.59
C LEU A 407 -4.29 38.47 -31.81
N ASP A 408 -3.02 38.40 -32.20
CA ASP A 408 -1.99 39.22 -31.61
C ASP A 408 -2.19 40.70 -32.03
N PRO A 409 -2.18 41.65 -31.07
CA PRO A 409 -2.45 43.04 -31.35
C PRO A 409 -1.33 43.73 -32.15
N LEU A 410 -0.12 43.16 -32.18
CA LEU A 410 1.05 43.67 -32.88
C LEU A 410 1.43 42.84 -34.12
N ARG A 411 0.55 41.92 -34.55
CA ARG A 411 0.76 41.03 -35.72
C ARG A 411 0.89 41.74 -37.07
N GLU A 412 0.44 43.00 -37.16
CA GLU A 412 0.61 43.86 -38.34
C GLU A 412 1.68 44.94 -38.09
N LEU A 413 2.45 44.81 -37.01
CA LEU A 413 3.44 45.79 -36.54
C LEU A 413 4.77 45.08 -36.20
N THR A 414 5.18 45.07 -34.94
CA THR A 414 6.47 44.51 -34.51
C THR A 414 6.52 42.98 -34.63
N ASN A 415 5.36 42.31 -34.66
CA ASN A 415 5.24 40.86 -34.79
C ASN A 415 4.80 40.43 -36.21
N GLU A 416 4.88 41.32 -37.21
CA GLU A 416 4.51 41.04 -38.62
C GLU A 416 5.27 39.85 -39.19
N THR A 417 6.58 39.75 -38.95
CA THR A 417 7.38 38.62 -39.43
C THR A 417 6.90 37.27 -38.87
N THR A 418 6.55 37.23 -37.58
CA THR A 418 6.00 36.02 -36.95
C THR A 418 4.62 35.68 -37.50
N ASN A 419 3.78 36.69 -37.71
CA ASN A 419 2.47 36.49 -38.33
C ASN A 419 2.60 35.92 -39.74
N ASP A 420 3.40 36.54 -40.60
CA ASP A 420 3.64 36.08 -41.98
C ASP A 420 4.19 34.65 -42.03
N PHE A 421 5.11 34.31 -41.12
CA PHE A 421 5.64 32.96 -41.02
C PHE A 421 4.59 31.95 -40.61
N ILE A 422 3.87 32.18 -39.50
CA ILE A 422 2.91 31.21 -38.97
C ILE A 422 1.69 31.10 -39.89
N SER A 423 1.06 32.21 -40.27
CA SER A 423 -0.11 32.23 -41.17
C SER A 423 0.21 31.68 -42.58
N GLY A 424 1.45 31.86 -43.05
CA GLY A 424 1.91 31.35 -44.34
C GLY A 424 2.26 29.86 -44.34
N THR A 425 2.60 29.29 -43.16
CA THR A 425 3.05 27.89 -43.05
C THR A 425 2.06 26.96 -42.36
N LEU A 426 1.19 27.47 -41.51
CA LEU A 426 0.36 26.69 -40.60
C LEU A 426 -1.05 27.24 -40.49
N GLU A 427 -2.01 26.33 -40.40
CA GLU A 427 -3.30 26.63 -39.79
C GLU A 427 -3.26 26.28 -38.29
N PRO A 428 -4.06 26.96 -37.44
CA PRO A 428 -4.11 26.69 -36.01
C PRO A 428 -4.37 25.20 -35.73
N ALA A 429 -3.59 24.62 -34.82
CA ALA A 429 -3.67 23.19 -34.54
C ALA A 429 -5.01 22.81 -33.88
N GLY A 430 -5.63 21.76 -34.40
CA GLY A 430 -6.83 21.15 -33.82
C GLY A 430 -6.55 20.28 -32.60
N THR A 431 -7.61 19.71 -32.03
CA THR A 431 -7.55 18.73 -30.91
C THR A 431 -8.09 17.37 -31.35
N ILE A 432 -8.03 16.37 -30.46
CA ILE A 432 -8.64 15.04 -30.69
C ILE A 432 -10.16 15.09 -30.96
N HIS A 433 -10.82 16.20 -30.64
CA HIS A 433 -12.25 16.39 -30.92
C HIS A 433 -12.53 16.70 -32.39
N CYS A 434 -11.51 17.12 -33.14
CA CYS A 434 -11.64 17.42 -34.56
C CYS A 434 -11.51 16.13 -35.39
N PRO A 435 -12.40 15.91 -36.37
CA PRO A 435 -12.33 14.72 -37.22
C PRO A 435 -11.02 14.68 -37.99
N LYS A 436 -10.53 13.47 -38.25
CA LYS A 436 -9.36 13.26 -39.10
C LYS A 436 -9.77 13.28 -40.57
N ASN A 437 -9.07 14.07 -41.39
CA ASN A 437 -9.23 14.05 -42.85
C ASN A 437 -8.50 12.85 -43.49
N GLU A 438 -8.50 12.75 -44.82
CA GLU A 438 -7.89 11.63 -45.56
C GLU A 438 -6.37 11.49 -45.32
N LEU A 439 -5.70 12.57 -44.93
CA LEU A 439 -4.26 12.59 -44.58
C LEU A 439 -4.03 12.29 -43.09
N GLY A 440 -5.09 12.06 -42.32
CA GLY A 440 -5.05 11.81 -40.89
C GLY A 440 -4.82 13.05 -40.03
N VAL A 441 -4.90 14.26 -40.62
CA VAL A 441 -4.79 15.55 -39.92
C VAL A 441 -6.12 15.86 -39.24
N ASN A 442 -6.07 16.33 -38.00
CA ASN A 442 -7.26 16.73 -37.25
C ASN A 442 -7.73 18.12 -37.73
N GLU A 443 -8.84 18.15 -38.47
CA GLU A 443 -9.36 19.36 -39.13
C GLU A 443 -10.66 19.79 -38.45
N CYS A 444 -10.66 20.96 -37.83
CA CYS A 444 -11.78 21.46 -37.06
C CYS A 444 -12.77 22.19 -37.96
N SER A 445 -14.06 21.96 -37.80
CA SER A 445 -15.08 22.74 -38.52
C SER A 445 -15.35 24.11 -37.88
N SER A 446 -14.81 24.34 -36.68
CA SER A 446 -15.12 25.47 -35.82
C SER A 446 -13.97 25.75 -34.83
N PRO A 447 -13.76 27.02 -34.44
CA PRO A 447 -12.55 27.42 -33.74
C PRO A 447 -12.47 26.98 -32.28
N GLU A 448 -13.58 26.57 -31.64
CA GLU A 448 -13.61 26.21 -30.21
C GLU A 448 -12.78 24.96 -29.86
N ASN A 449 -12.46 24.12 -30.84
CA ASN A 449 -11.64 22.91 -30.65
C ASN A 449 -10.20 23.10 -31.12
N LEU A 450 -9.79 24.32 -31.45
CA LEU A 450 -8.39 24.67 -31.69
C LEU A 450 -7.64 24.75 -30.36
N ILE A 451 -6.40 24.26 -30.33
CA ILE A 451 -5.58 24.22 -29.10
C ILE A 451 -5.48 25.60 -28.44
N ARG A 452 -5.19 26.65 -29.24
CA ARG A 452 -5.01 28.01 -28.72
C ARG A 452 -6.27 28.63 -28.11
N ILE A 453 -7.45 28.18 -28.53
CA ILE A 453 -8.75 28.62 -27.99
C ILE A 453 -9.19 27.77 -26.80
N ARG A 454 -9.05 26.45 -26.90
CA ARG A 454 -9.51 25.50 -25.88
C ARG A 454 -8.59 25.46 -24.66
N HIS A 455 -7.29 25.64 -24.86
CA HIS A 455 -6.23 25.53 -23.83
C HIS A 455 -5.34 26.77 -23.75
N PRO A 456 -5.90 28.00 -23.67
CA PRO A 456 -5.14 29.23 -23.88
C PRO A 456 -3.88 29.31 -23.00
N GLY A 457 -2.72 29.34 -23.67
CA GLY A 457 -1.39 29.50 -23.09
C GLY A 457 -0.97 28.44 -22.06
N THR A 458 -1.54 27.23 -22.12
CA THR A 458 -1.33 26.21 -21.08
C THR A 458 0.11 25.69 -21.02
N THR A 459 0.82 25.58 -22.16
CA THR A 459 2.22 25.10 -22.16
C THR A 459 3.20 26.07 -21.50
N PHE A 460 2.86 27.36 -21.40
CA PHE A 460 3.70 28.34 -20.70
C PHE A 460 3.85 28.01 -19.20
N LEU A 461 2.95 27.21 -18.62
CA LEU A 461 3.09 26.68 -17.26
C LEU A 461 4.33 25.77 -17.12
N ILE A 462 4.76 25.09 -18.18
CA ILE A 462 5.93 24.20 -18.20
C ILE A 462 7.24 25.00 -18.12
N GLU A 463 7.23 26.25 -18.59
CA GLU A 463 8.34 27.20 -18.47
C GLU A 463 8.49 27.73 -17.03
N ARG A 464 7.48 27.55 -16.17
CA ARG A 464 7.49 28.06 -14.79
C ARG A 464 8.07 27.07 -13.81
N LEU A 465 8.75 27.60 -12.79
CA LEU A 465 9.28 26.83 -11.66
C LEU A 465 10.19 25.66 -12.06
N GLY A 466 10.79 25.69 -13.26
CA GLY A 466 11.63 24.61 -13.76
C GLY A 466 10.87 23.32 -14.11
N LEU A 467 9.54 23.36 -14.27
CA LEU A 467 8.72 22.16 -14.49
C LEU A 467 9.22 21.31 -15.67
N GLY A 468 9.56 21.92 -16.81
CA GLY A 468 10.15 21.20 -17.94
C GLY A 468 11.47 20.48 -17.61
N ALA A 469 12.33 21.11 -16.80
CA ALA A 469 13.59 20.50 -16.38
C ALA A 469 13.38 19.31 -15.42
N TYR A 470 12.38 19.40 -14.54
CA TYR A 470 12.00 18.30 -13.65
C TYR A 470 11.36 17.12 -14.39
N LEU A 471 10.62 17.38 -15.48
CA LEU A 471 9.98 16.33 -16.29
C LEU A 471 10.98 15.63 -17.23
N SER A 472 12.04 16.31 -17.66
CA SER A 472 13.00 15.80 -18.64
C SER A 472 13.55 14.38 -18.33
N PRO A 473 13.98 14.05 -17.09
CA PRO A 473 14.45 12.69 -16.78
C PRO A 473 13.35 11.62 -16.92
N ILE A 474 12.10 11.97 -16.57
CA ILE A 474 10.96 11.04 -16.67
C ILE A 474 10.64 10.81 -18.14
N VAL A 475 10.59 11.87 -18.95
CA VAL A 475 10.36 11.76 -20.39
C VAL A 475 11.46 10.94 -21.06
N ALA A 476 12.72 11.16 -20.70
CA ALA A 476 13.86 10.38 -21.21
C ALA A 476 13.70 8.87 -20.94
N ALA A 477 13.22 8.48 -19.76
CA ALA A 477 12.99 7.06 -19.43
C ALA A 477 12.00 6.38 -20.39
N PHE A 478 10.95 7.09 -20.81
CA PHE A 478 9.98 6.61 -21.80
C PHE A 478 10.51 6.68 -23.23
N ALA A 479 11.29 7.71 -23.56
CA ALA A 479 11.88 7.88 -24.89
C ALA A 479 12.90 6.78 -25.22
N GLU A 480 13.62 6.26 -24.23
CA GLU A 480 14.65 5.23 -24.40
C GLU A 480 14.13 3.78 -24.53
N VAL A 481 12.81 3.59 -24.57
CA VAL A 481 12.20 2.28 -24.87
C VAL A 481 12.50 1.89 -26.33
N ALA A 482 12.41 0.59 -26.65
CA ALA A 482 12.80 0.04 -27.95
C ALA A 482 12.18 0.82 -29.15
N PRO A 483 12.88 0.94 -30.29
CA PRO A 483 12.53 1.88 -31.38
C PRO A 483 11.17 1.62 -32.05
N ASP A 484 10.65 0.40 -31.95
CA ASP A 484 9.35 -0.04 -32.48
C ASP A 484 8.19 0.20 -31.52
N THR A 485 8.47 0.75 -30.32
CA THR A 485 7.48 1.00 -29.29
C THR A 485 7.47 2.48 -28.89
N THR A 486 6.30 3.10 -28.88
CA THR A 486 6.12 4.51 -28.51
C THR A 486 5.98 4.62 -27.00
N GLY A 487 7.08 4.61 -26.26
CA GLY A 487 7.07 4.80 -24.81
C GLY A 487 6.39 6.13 -24.40
N GLU A 488 6.50 7.15 -25.25
CA GLU A 488 5.81 8.44 -25.13
C GLU A 488 4.29 8.25 -25.08
N ALA A 489 3.74 7.33 -25.87
CA ALA A 489 2.31 7.03 -25.86
C ALA A 489 1.86 6.45 -24.51
N ILE A 490 2.70 5.65 -23.83
CA ILE A 490 2.39 5.13 -22.49
C ILE A 490 2.30 6.28 -21.48
N LEU A 491 3.24 7.24 -21.54
CA LEU A 491 3.21 8.43 -20.68
C LEU A 491 1.99 9.31 -20.96
N ILE A 492 1.68 9.56 -22.23
CA ILE A 492 0.49 10.32 -22.66
C ILE A 492 -0.79 9.63 -22.19
N ASP A 493 -0.86 8.30 -22.29
CA ASP A 493 -2.01 7.53 -21.82
C ASP A 493 -2.16 7.56 -20.29
N LEU A 494 -1.06 7.62 -19.54
CA LEU A 494 -1.10 7.81 -18.09
C LEU A 494 -1.71 9.17 -17.72
N PHE A 495 -1.25 10.26 -18.36
CA PHE A 495 -1.81 11.60 -18.15
C PHE A 495 -3.27 11.71 -18.64
N SER A 496 -3.57 11.11 -19.79
CA SER A 496 -4.93 11.06 -20.33
C SER A 496 -5.87 10.30 -19.39
N THR A 497 -5.42 9.17 -18.84
CA THR A 497 -6.20 8.40 -17.87
C THR A 497 -6.42 9.19 -16.60
N ALA A 498 -5.37 9.81 -16.04
CA ALA A 498 -5.51 10.68 -14.88
C ALA A 498 -6.51 11.82 -15.14
N TYR A 499 -6.44 12.49 -16.30
CA TYR A 499 -7.37 13.56 -16.67
C TYR A 499 -8.83 13.06 -16.73
N ARG A 500 -9.12 11.91 -17.35
CA ARG A 500 -10.50 11.40 -17.47
C ARG A 500 -11.19 11.20 -16.12
N HIS A 501 -10.42 10.96 -15.05
CA HIS A 501 -10.92 10.79 -13.68
C HIS A 501 -10.65 12.01 -12.79
N TRP A 502 -10.05 13.08 -13.32
CA TRP A 502 -9.73 14.27 -12.55
C TRP A 502 -10.96 15.12 -12.23
N PRO A 503 -11.81 15.49 -13.21
CA PRO A 503 -13.00 16.28 -12.94
C PRO A 503 -13.97 15.57 -11.98
N GLY A 504 -14.55 16.33 -11.07
CA GLY A 504 -15.68 15.92 -10.22
C GLY A 504 -17.03 16.15 -10.90
N LYS A 505 -18.12 15.95 -10.15
CA LYS A 505 -19.51 16.11 -10.64
C LYS A 505 -19.85 17.55 -11.01
N GLU A 506 -19.08 18.50 -10.51
CA GLU A 506 -19.20 19.94 -10.76
C GLU A 506 -18.43 20.44 -12.00
N HIS A 507 -18.11 19.57 -12.95
CA HIS A 507 -17.33 19.87 -14.15
C HIS A 507 -18.06 20.75 -15.19
N GLY A 508 -17.29 21.33 -16.11
CA GLY A 508 -17.80 22.12 -17.24
C GLY A 508 -17.89 21.31 -18.54
N PRO A 509 -18.01 21.98 -19.71
CA PRO A 509 -18.10 21.34 -21.03
C PRO A 509 -16.84 20.56 -21.45
N GLU A 510 -15.74 20.70 -20.72
CA GLU A 510 -14.50 19.93 -20.86
C GLU A 510 -14.65 18.42 -20.57
N CYS A 511 -15.75 18.02 -19.92
CA CYS A 511 -15.95 16.67 -19.41
C CYS A 511 -17.38 16.22 -19.73
N ILE A 512 -17.52 15.04 -20.36
CA ILE A 512 -18.80 14.47 -20.79
C ILE A 512 -18.87 12.98 -20.40
N LYS A 513 -19.66 12.62 -19.40
CA LYS A 513 -19.81 11.22 -18.92
C LYS A 513 -20.49 10.25 -19.89
N ALA A 514 -21.01 10.72 -21.01
CA ALA A 514 -21.68 9.87 -21.99
C ALA A 514 -20.69 9.00 -22.79
N GLY A 515 -21.01 7.71 -22.92
CA GLY A 515 -20.25 6.76 -23.72
C GLY A 515 -19.05 6.17 -22.97
N SER A 516 -17.93 6.05 -23.65
CA SER A 516 -16.67 5.51 -23.14
C SER A 516 -15.48 6.25 -23.78
N PRO A 517 -14.25 6.11 -23.24
CA PRO A 517 -13.07 6.71 -23.87
C PRO A 517 -12.88 6.33 -25.34
N ALA A 518 -13.37 5.14 -25.75
CA ALA A 518 -13.27 4.67 -27.13
C ALA A 518 -14.32 5.28 -28.08
N THR A 519 -15.43 5.81 -27.55
CA THR A 519 -16.57 6.30 -28.33
C THR A 519 -16.76 7.82 -28.21
N ASN A 520 -16.19 8.44 -27.18
CA ASN A 520 -16.28 9.86 -26.92
C ASN A 520 -14.91 10.37 -26.44
N THR A 521 -14.28 11.23 -27.23
CA THR A 521 -12.98 11.82 -26.90
C THR A 521 -13.05 12.83 -25.76
N ALA A 522 -14.23 13.34 -25.41
CA ALA A 522 -14.44 14.19 -24.24
C ALA A 522 -14.91 13.38 -23.01
N TYR A 523 -14.80 12.05 -23.05
CA TYR A 523 -15.26 11.21 -21.95
C TYR A 523 -14.47 11.48 -20.67
N CYS A 524 -15.20 11.58 -19.57
CA CYS A 524 -14.67 11.60 -18.20
C CYS A 524 -15.61 10.78 -17.30
N SER A 525 -15.11 10.30 -16.16
CA SER A 525 -15.89 9.48 -15.22
C SER A 525 -16.63 10.29 -14.15
N GLU A 526 -16.28 11.57 -14.00
CA GLU A 526 -16.69 12.44 -12.87
C GLU A 526 -16.18 11.94 -11.51
N ALA A 527 -15.06 11.18 -11.47
CA ALA A 527 -14.56 10.56 -10.25
C ALA A 527 -14.15 11.55 -9.15
N GLY A 528 -13.82 12.79 -9.51
CA GLY A 528 -13.47 13.83 -8.54
C GLY A 528 -12.05 13.75 -7.97
N ALA A 529 -11.08 13.23 -8.71
CA ALA A 529 -9.69 13.19 -8.24
C ALA A 529 -9.12 14.61 -8.00
N ASN A 530 -9.70 15.64 -8.62
CA ASN A 530 -9.41 17.04 -8.32
C ASN A 530 -9.63 17.41 -6.84
N THR A 531 -10.46 16.70 -6.07
CA THR A 531 -10.65 16.95 -4.63
C THR A 531 -9.38 16.65 -3.82
N TYR A 532 -8.47 15.81 -4.34
CA TYR A 532 -7.20 15.48 -3.70
C TYR A 532 -6.11 16.55 -3.91
N GLU A 533 -6.32 17.54 -4.79
CA GLU A 533 -5.27 18.52 -5.14
C GLU A 533 -4.65 19.25 -3.93
N PRO A 534 -5.42 19.73 -2.93
CA PRO A 534 -4.84 20.35 -1.74
C PRO A 534 -3.95 19.38 -0.96
N LEU A 535 -4.45 18.16 -0.71
CA LEU A 535 -3.72 17.11 -0.01
C LEU A 535 -2.42 16.74 -0.74
N MET A 536 -2.49 16.54 -2.06
CA MET A 536 -1.32 16.20 -2.88
C MET A 536 -0.29 17.33 -2.88
N ALA A 537 -0.74 18.60 -2.95
CA ALA A 537 0.16 19.74 -2.89
C ALA A 537 0.88 19.85 -1.55
N ASP A 538 0.16 19.66 -0.45
CA ASP A 538 0.72 19.67 0.91
C ASP A 538 1.68 18.49 1.12
N ALA A 539 1.34 17.30 0.60
CA ALA A 539 2.19 16.11 0.63
C ALA A 539 3.50 16.32 -0.14
N LEU A 540 3.45 16.91 -1.34
CA LEU A 540 4.63 17.15 -2.18
C LEU A 540 5.56 18.26 -1.65
N GLN A 541 5.01 19.18 -0.85
CA GLN A 541 5.79 20.22 -0.14
C GLN A 541 6.19 19.81 1.28
N ALA A 542 5.68 18.69 1.77
CA ALA A 542 6.01 18.20 3.08
C ALA A 542 7.51 17.93 3.17
N GLU A 543 8.08 18.23 4.34
CA GLU A 543 9.49 18.05 4.58
C GLU A 543 9.89 16.60 4.30
N ASP A 544 11.02 16.47 3.60
CA ASP A 544 11.67 15.21 3.29
C ASP A 544 10.94 14.23 2.35
N VAL A 545 9.69 14.46 1.94
CA VAL A 545 8.94 13.52 1.07
C VAL A 545 9.61 13.29 -0.28
N LEU A 546 9.96 14.36 -1.01
CA LEU A 546 10.65 14.21 -2.29
C LEU A 546 12.09 13.74 -2.09
N ALA A 547 12.78 14.27 -1.09
CA ALA A 547 14.18 13.93 -0.84
C ALA A 547 14.37 12.47 -0.37
N SER A 548 13.42 11.91 0.39
CA SER A 548 13.38 10.50 0.76
C SER A 548 13.09 9.62 -0.44
N SER A 549 12.16 10.02 -1.31
CA SER A 549 11.81 9.30 -2.53
C SER A 549 13.01 9.20 -3.48
N VAL A 550 13.73 10.31 -3.69
CA VAL A 550 14.96 10.34 -4.51
C VAL A 550 16.07 9.49 -3.87
N ALA A 551 16.24 9.56 -2.55
CA ALA A 551 17.23 8.74 -1.85
C ALA A 551 16.93 7.24 -1.95
N PHE A 552 15.66 6.85 -1.79
CA PHE A 552 15.23 5.47 -1.95
C PHE A 552 15.40 4.99 -3.40
N ALA A 553 15.03 5.82 -4.38
CA ALA A 553 15.25 5.53 -5.80
C ALA A 553 16.74 5.32 -6.13
N ARG A 554 17.65 6.09 -5.52
CA ARG A 554 19.11 5.87 -5.64
C ARG A 554 19.55 4.53 -5.11
N THR A 555 19.01 4.10 -3.96
CA THR A 555 19.28 2.76 -3.42
C THR A 555 18.81 1.66 -4.37
N LEU A 556 17.65 1.83 -5.00
CA LEU A 556 17.14 0.87 -5.98
C LEU A 556 17.93 0.87 -7.30
N ALA A 557 18.40 2.04 -7.74
CA ALA A 557 19.20 2.22 -8.96
C ALA A 557 20.67 1.79 -8.79
N ASP A 558 21.16 1.63 -7.56
CA ASP A 558 22.55 1.26 -7.30
C ASP A 558 22.89 -0.12 -7.89
N ARG A 559 23.84 -0.12 -8.83
CA ARG A 559 24.32 -1.31 -9.54
C ARG A 559 25.52 -1.97 -8.84
N SER A 560 26.07 -1.35 -7.79
CA SER A 560 27.28 -1.82 -7.11
C SER A 560 27.04 -2.98 -6.15
N ALA A 561 25.81 -3.13 -5.65
CA ALA A 561 25.40 -4.17 -4.70
C ALA A 561 24.22 -5.00 -5.24
N PRO A 562 24.43 -5.83 -6.28
CA PRO A 562 23.36 -6.67 -6.83
C PRO A 562 23.08 -7.87 -5.92
N VAL A 563 21.83 -8.35 -5.98
CA VAL A 563 21.39 -9.55 -5.25
C VAL A 563 21.74 -10.78 -6.08
N THR A 564 22.42 -11.75 -5.47
CA THR A 564 22.81 -13.00 -6.14
C THR A 564 21.71 -14.03 -6.02
N VAL A 565 21.33 -14.64 -7.16
CA VAL A 565 20.32 -15.71 -7.21
C VAL A 565 20.88 -16.96 -6.51
N GLN A 566 20.12 -17.50 -5.55
CA GLN A 566 20.55 -18.65 -4.73
C GLN A 566 19.94 -19.99 -5.16
N ARG A 567 18.86 -19.99 -5.93
CA ARG A 567 18.17 -21.21 -6.38
C ARG A 567 17.85 -21.21 -7.88
N GLY A 568 17.52 -22.38 -8.40
CA GLY A 568 17.05 -22.54 -9.78
C GLY A 568 18.14 -22.43 -10.86
N PRO A 569 17.73 -22.35 -12.14
CA PRO A 569 18.67 -22.26 -13.27
C PRO A 569 19.63 -21.08 -13.17
N GLY A 570 19.19 -19.94 -12.62
CA GLY A 570 20.04 -18.75 -12.43
C GLY A 570 21.18 -18.97 -11.43
N ALA A 571 20.97 -19.81 -10.40
CA ALA A 571 22.02 -20.17 -9.45
C ALA A 571 23.03 -21.19 -10.01
N ALA A 572 22.63 -21.95 -11.03
CA ALA A 572 23.49 -22.90 -11.74
C ALA A 572 24.22 -22.30 -12.95
N ALA A 573 23.93 -21.05 -13.32
CA ALA A 573 24.62 -20.34 -14.38
C ALA A 573 26.07 -20.02 -13.99
N GLU A 574 26.97 -19.95 -14.97
CA GLU A 574 28.38 -19.58 -14.78
C GLU A 574 28.72 -18.36 -15.67
N PRO A 575 28.99 -17.17 -15.09
CA PRO A 575 28.89 -16.85 -13.66
C PRO A 575 27.42 -16.86 -13.17
N ARG A 576 27.23 -17.01 -11.85
CA ARG A 576 25.89 -16.99 -11.23
C ARG A 576 25.12 -15.74 -11.63
N GLN A 577 23.83 -15.89 -11.88
CA GLN A 577 22.97 -14.77 -12.21
C GLN A 577 22.84 -13.82 -11.01
N THR A 578 22.89 -12.52 -11.29
CA THR A 578 22.70 -11.45 -10.33
C THR A 578 21.63 -10.48 -10.83
N TRP A 579 20.93 -9.84 -9.91
CA TRP A 579 19.84 -8.91 -10.19
C TRP A 579 20.12 -7.59 -9.49
N THR A 580 19.88 -6.46 -10.15
CA THR A 580 19.79 -5.18 -9.47
C THR A 580 18.47 -5.09 -8.71
N LYS A 581 18.40 -4.23 -7.69
CA LYS A 581 17.15 -3.97 -6.96
C LYS A 581 16.07 -3.43 -7.89
N ALA A 582 16.42 -2.55 -8.84
CA ALA A 582 15.52 -2.07 -9.88
C ALA A 582 14.94 -3.21 -10.77
N GLN A 583 15.74 -4.23 -11.13
CA GLN A 583 15.25 -5.40 -11.88
C GLN A 583 14.30 -6.27 -11.03
N ALA A 584 14.55 -6.39 -9.73
CA ALA A 584 13.62 -7.07 -8.82
C ALA A 584 12.26 -6.33 -8.74
N ILE A 585 12.27 -4.99 -8.69
CA ILE A 585 11.06 -4.17 -8.76
C ILE A 585 10.35 -4.30 -10.11
N GLU A 586 11.07 -4.31 -11.23
CA GLU A 586 10.50 -4.55 -12.56
C GLU A 586 9.77 -5.89 -12.63
N LYS A 587 10.39 -6.96 -12.11
CA LYS A 587 9.77 -8.28 -12.04
C LYS A 587 8.55 -8.30 -11.13
N LEU A 588 8.61 -7.66 -9.96
CA LEU A 588 7.46 -7.55 -9.06
C LEU A 588 6.32 -6.79 -9.74
N ALA A 589 6.60 -5.65 -10.39
CA ALA A 589 5.61 -4.89 -11.15
C ALA A 589 4.99 -5.73 -12.27
N ARG A 590 5.78 -6.55 -12.97
CA ARG A 590 5.26 -7.50 -13.96
C ARG A 590 4.34 -8.55 -13.34
N ILE A 591 4.65 -9.10 -12.16
CA ILE A 591 3.75 -10.05 -11.47
C ILE A 591 2.40 -9.38 -11.14
N PHE A 592 2.43 -8.12 -10.72
CA PHE A 592 1.24 -7.39 -10.31
C PHE A 592 0.38 -6.90 -11.48
N PHE A 593 0.98 -6.34 -12.52
CA PHE A 593 0.23 -5.61 -13.55
C PHE A 593 0.13 -6.33 -14.90
N SER A 594 1.01 -7.28 -15.21
CA SER A 594 1.01 -7.89 -16.54
C SER A 594 -0.06 -8.94 -16.71
N THR A 595 -1.03 -8.67 -17.59
CA THR A 595 -2.08 -9.63 -17.98
C THR A 595 -1.47 -10.81 -18.73
N ARG A 596 -0.45 -10.56 -19.56
CA ARG A 596 0.29 -11.58 -20.31
C ARG A 596 1.03 -12.54 -19.38
N TYR A 597 1.73 -12.01 -18.39
CA TYR A 597 2.44 -12.82 -17.41
C TYR A 597 1.45 -13.65 -16.59
N ALA A 598 0.39 -13.03 -16.07
CA ALA A 598 -0.64 -13.72 -15.29
C ALA A 598 -1.29 -14.87 -16.07
N GLY A 599 -1.61 -14.67 -17.35
CA GLY A 599 -2.12 -15.73 -18.22
C GLY A 599 -1.12 -16.87 -18.45
N ASN A 600 0.17 -16.56 -18.59
CA ASN A 600 1.23 -17.57 -18.78
C ASN A 600 1.43 -18.46 -17.55
N VAL A 601 1.26 -17.91 -16.35
CA VAL A 601 1.37 -18.69 -15.10
C VAL A 601 0.04 -19.34 -14.69
N GLY A 602 -1.05 -19.06 -15.42
CA GLY A 602 -2.38 -19.59 -15.13
C GLY A 602 -2.97 -19.01 -13.85
N MET A 603 -2.76 -17.73 -13.60
CA MET A 603 -3.24 -17.04 -12.39
C MET A 603 -4.77 -17.02 -12.36
N VAL A 604 -5.34 -17.41 -11.22
CA VAL A 604 -6.77 -17.45 -10.92
C VAL A 604 -7.01 -16.94 -9.50
N ASP A 605 -8.24 -16.54 -9.21
CA ASP A 605 -8.68 -16.24 -7.86
C ASP A 605 -8.84 -17.53 -7.03
N ARG A 606 -9.26 -17.39 -5.77
CA ARG A 606 -9.45 -18.53 -4.88
C ARG A 606 -10.58 -19.47 -5.34
N HIS A 607 -11.50 -18.98 -6.17
CA HIS A 607 -12.63 -19.73 -6.72
C HIS A 607 -12.34 -20.36 -8.09
N GLY A 608 -11.14 -20.15 -8.64
CA GLY A 608 -10.73 -20.67 -9.94
C GLY A 608 -11.19 -19.82 -11.13
N GLU A 609 -11.72 -18.62 -10.90
CA GLU A 609 -12.03 -17.67 -11.95
C GLU A 609 -10.76 -16.95 -12.42
N LYS A 610 -10.71 -16.68 -13.72
CA LYS A 610 -9.59 -15.97 -14.35
C LYS A 610 -9.93 -14.53 -14.74
N ARG A 611 -11.21 -14.14 -14.66
CA ARG A 611 -11.68 -12.83 -15.11
C ARG A 611 -11.86 -11.91 -13.90
N ALA A 612 -11.52 -10.64 -14.08
CA ALA A 612 -11.82 -9.59 -13.09
C ALA A 612 -12.89 -8.64 -13.65
N THR A 613 -13.65 -8.01 -12.75
CA THR A 613 -14.65 -7.00 -13.10
C THR A 613 -14.18 -5.66 -12.55
N TRP A 614 -14.09 -4.65 -13.42
CA TRP A 614 -13.71 -3.28 -13.06
C TRP A 614 -14.84 -2.58 -12.32
N ALA A 615 -14.53 -1.47 -11.66
CA ALA A 615 -15.50 -0.68 -10.89
C ALA A 615 -16.73 -0.24 -11.70
N ASP A 616 -16.57 -0.01 -13.01
CA ASP A 616 -17.65 0.41 -13.93
C ASP A 616 -18.37 -0.77 -14.62
N GLY A 617 -18.08 -2.01 -14.22
CA GLY A 617 -18.68 -3.22 -14.78
C GLY A 617 -18.03 -3.72 -16.07
N ARG A 618 -16.99 -3.06 -16.61
CA ARG A 618 -16.16 -3.66 -17.67
C ARG A 618 -15.45 -4.90 -17.14
N THR A 619 -15.12 -5.83 -18.03
CA THR A 619 -14.45 -7.07 -17.66
C THR A 619 -13.05 -7.14 -18.24
N GLN A 620 -12.11 -7.62 -17.43
CA GLN A 620 -10.76 -7.98 -17.84
C GLN A 620 -10.66 -9.51 -17.97
N ASP A 621 -10.25 -9.99 -19.14
CA ASP A 621 -10.24 -11.43 -19.46
C ASP A 621 -9.26 -12.27 -18.63
N GLN A 622 -8.24 -11.63 -18.08
CA GLN A 622 -7.21 -12.25 -17.25
C GLN A 622 -6.88 -11.34 -16.06
N LEU A 623 -7.22 -11.79 -14.86
CA LEU A 623 -6.86 -11.15 -13.60
C LEU A 623 -5.34 -11.17 -13.39
N THR A 624 -4.84 -10.25 -12.57
CA THR A 624 -3.42 -10.08 -12.26
C THR A 624 -3.20 -10.06 -10.75
N GLY A 625 -1.95 -10.02 -10.29
CA GLY A 625 -1.65 -9.90 -8.87
C GLY A 625 -2.24 -8.63 -8.25
N PHE A 626 -2.33 -7.54 -9.02
CA PHE A 626 -2.98 -6.31 -8.63
C PHE A 626 -4.48 -6.50 -8.41
N THR A 627 -5.20 -7.12 -9.36
CA THR A 627 -6.65 -7.31 -9.22
C THR A 627 -6.96 -8.23 -8.04
N LEU A 628 -6.19 -9.30 -7.82
CA LEU A 628 -6.37 -10.18 -6.65
C LEU A 628 -6.23 -9.43 -5.32
N LEU A 629 -5.23 -8.55 -5.22
CA LEU A 629 -5.04 -7.74 -4.03
C LEU A 629 -6.15 -6.69 -3.89
N ALA A 630 -6.51 -6.02 -4.98
CA ALA A 630 -7.57 -5.01 -4.99
C ALA A 630 -8.93 -5.62 -4.61
N ASP A 631 -9.28 -6.78 -5.16
CA ASP A 631 -10.52 -7.52 -4.85
C ASP A 631 -10.55 -7.93 -3.38
N ALA A 632 -9.44 -8.40 -2.82
CA ALA A 632 -9.36 -8.74 -1.40
C ALA A 632 -9.55 -7.51 -0.48
N LEU A 633 -8.95 -6.37 -0.83
CA LEU A 633 -9.11 -5.11 -0.08
C LEU A 633 -10.53 -4.55 -0.21
N ASN A 634 -11.10 -4.55 -1.42
CA ASN A 634 -12.50 -4.18 -1.66
C ASN A 634 -13.44 -5.11 -0.89
N GLY A 635 -13.10 -6.39 -0.78
CA GLY A 635 -13.81 -7.36 0.05
C GLY A 635 -13.86 -6.94 1.52
N ILE A 636 -12.76 -6.46 2.10
CA ILE A 636 -12.74 -5.92 3.48
C ILE A 636 -13.73 -4.77 3.64
N ASP A 637 -13.72 -3.81 2.72
CA ASP A 637 -14.62 -2.65 2.76
C ASP A 637 -16.09 -3.05 2.58
N ALA A 638 -16.37 -3.96 1.64
CA ALA A 638 -17.69 -4.51 1.40
C ALA A 638 -18.22 -5.23 2.65
N ARG A 639 -17.39 -5.98 3.38
CA ARG A 639 -17.82 -6.64 4.62
C ARG A 639 -18.31 -5.66 5.67
N PHE A 640 -17.65 -4.51 5.82
CA PHE A 640 -18.13 -3.47 6.75
C PHE A 640 -19.40 -2.77 6.24
N ALA A 641 -19.53 -2.55 4.93
CA ALA A 641 -20.65 -1.86 4.33
C ALA A 641 -21.94 -2.70 4.28
N GLU A 642 -21.82 -3.99 4.01
CA GLU A 642 -22.94 -4.93 3.81
C GLU A 642 -23.36 -5.65 5.09
N SER A 643 -22.58 -5.52 6.17
CA SER A 643 -22.88 -6.20 7.43
C SER A 643 -24.24 -5.79 7.98
N ALA A 644 -25.09 -6.80 8.27
CA ALA A 644 -26.36 -6.61 8.96
C ALA A 644 -26.20 -6.38 10.48
N ALA A 645 -24.98 -6.39 11.01
CA ALA A 645 -24.74 -6.17 12.43
C ALA A 645 -25.11 -4.73 12.83
N PRO A 646 -25.91 -4.52 13.90
CA PRO A 646 -26.36 -3.19 14.30
C PRO A 646 -25.22 -2.25 14.73
N ASP A 647 -24.07 -2.81 15.09
CA ASP A 647 -22.86 -2.10 15.52
C ASP A 647 -21.76 -2.06 14.43
N ALA A 648 -22.06 -2.45 13.18
CA ALA A 648 -21.08 -2.53 12.09
C ALA A 648 -20.29 -1.22 11.87
N ALA A 649 -20.98 -0.08 11.86
CA ALA A 649 -20.33 1.23 11.70
C ALA A 649 -19.38 1.56 12.87
N ALA A 650 -19.76 1.21 14.10
CA ALA A 650 -18.90 1.39 15.26
C ALA A 650 -17.66 0.48 15.19
N ARG A 651 -17.84 -0.77 14.77
CA ARG A 651 -16.75 -1.74 14.55
C ARG A 651 -15.79 -1.30 13.45
N LYS A 652 -16.29 -0.72 12.35
CA LYS A 652 -15.46 -0.12 11.31
C LYS A 652 -14.59 1.00 11.88
N GLY A 653 -15.18 1.94 12.62
CA GLY A 653 -14.40 3.02 13.26
C GLY A 653 -13.43 2.53 14.34
N GLN A 654 -13.68 1.39 14.98
CA GLN A 654 -12.72 0.73 15.88
C GLN A 654 -11.58 0.08 15.08
N TRP A 655 -11.89 -0.64 14.01
CA TRP A 655 -10.92 -1.24 13.11
C TRP A 655 -9.94 -0.22 12.53
N GLU A 656 -10.45 0.89 12.00
CA GLU A 656 -9.64 1.98 11.42
C GLU A 656 -8.72 2.62 12.47
N ARG A 657 -9.23 2.83 13.70
CA ARG A 657 -8.41 3.35 14.81
C ARG A 657 -7.32 2.36 15.22
N ALA A 658 -7.66 1.09 15.37
CA ALA A 658 -6.72 0.05 15.76
C ALA A 658 -5.61 -0.18 14.73
N THR A 659 -5.97 -0.24 13.44
CA THR A 659 -5.00 -0.39 12.34
C THR A 659 -4.08 0.84 12.25
N SER A 660 -4.61 2.04 12.50
CA SER A 660 -3.81 3.25 12.66
C SER A 660 -2.81 3.14 13.81
N GLU A 661 -3.26 2.74 15.00
CA GLU A 661 -2.41 2.58 16.18
C GLU A 661 -1.34 1.50 16.00
N LEU A 662 -1.66 0.43 15.26
CA LEU A 662 -0.70 -0.62 14.85
C LEU A 662 0.41 -0.04 13.97
N VAL A 663 0.06 0.77 12.98
CA VAL A 663 1.05 1.48 12.15
C VAL A 663 1.90 2.42 13.01
N ASP A 664 1.30 3.14 13.96
CA ASP A 664 2.03 4.05 14.85
C ASP A 664 2.91 3.34 15.88
N ALA A 665 2.56 2.11 16.28
CA ALA A 665 3.37 1.32 17.18
C ALA A 665 4.56 0.67 16.46
N LEU A 666 4.32 0.11 15.27
CA LEU A 666 5.31 -0.70 14.56
C LEU A 666 6.19 0.13 13.63
N LEU A 667 5.62 1.08 12.89
CA LEU A 667 6.29 1.76 11.78
C LEU A 667 6.72 3.19 12.13
N ALA A 668 6.45 3.67 13.35
CA ALA A 668 6.89 4.98 13.79
C ALA A 668 8.41 5.16 13.65
N VAL A 669 8.79 6.38 13.30
CA VAL A 669 10.18 6.79 13.10
C VAL A 669 10.57 7.91 14.06
N GLU A 670 11.86 8.08 14.26
CA GLU A 670 12.45 9.20 14.99
C GLU A 670 13.65 9.77 14.22
N GLY A 671 14.00 11.02 14.49
CA GLY A 671 15.01 11.75 13.72
C GLY A 671 14.41 12.52 12.54
N SER A 672 15.27 13.04 11.68
CA SER A 672 14.89 13.85 10.52
C SER A 672 15.90 13.67 9.40
N GLY A 673 15.43 13.68 8.14
CA GLY A 673 16.29 13.58 6.98
C GLY A 673 17.11 12.28 6.98
N PRO A 674 18.42 12.33 6.65
CA PRO A 674 19.29 11.15 6.64
C PRO A 674 19.46 10.43 7.99
N GLU A 675 19.18 11.11 9.11
CA GLU A 675 19.28 10.54 10.46
C GLU A 675 17.99 9.83 10.92
N THR A 676 16.98 9.76 10.04
CA THR A 676 15.70 9.09 10.30
C THR A 676 15.92 7.60 10.49
N ARG A 677 15.28 7.04 11.51
CA ARG A 677 15.35 5.62 11.86
C ARG A 677 14.05 5.13 12.46
N PHE A 678 13.79 3.83 12.43
CA PHE A 678 12.64 3.26 13.11
C PHE A 678 12.76 3.48 14.62
N LYS A 679 11.67 3.90 15.26
CA LYS A 679 11.58 4.02 16.71
C LYS A 679 11.71 2.64 17.36
N ASN A 680 11.06 1.63 16.77
CA ASN A 680 11.29 0.23 17.12
C ASN A 680 12.55 -0.30 16.40
N ARG A 681 13.67 -0.32 17.11
CA ARG A 681 14.97 -0.78 16.59
C ARG A 681 15.03 -2.27 16.25
N ALA A 682 14.10 -3.06 16.75
CA ALA A 682 14.04 -4.46 16.41
C ALA A 682 13.37 -4.67 15.05
N LEU A 683 12.45 -3.79 14.63
CA LEU A 683 11.58 -4.00 13.47
C LEU A 683 12.33 -4.49 12.21
N PRO A 684 13.43 -3.85 11.74
CA PRO A 684 14.11 -4.29 10.52
C PRO A 684 14.68 -5.71 10.66
N ARG A 685 15.29 -6.02 11.81
CA ARG A 685 15.84 -7.34 12.10
C ARG A 685 14.76 -8.41 12.27
N MET A 686 13.65 -8.05 12.90
CA MET A 686 12.49 -8.93 13.04
C MET A 686 11.88 -9.23 11.66
N GLY A 687 11.72 -8.21 10.82
CA GLY A 687 11.24 -8.34 9.45
C GLY A 687 12.15 -9.24 8.61
N ALA A 688 13.47 -9.02 8.67
CA ALA A 688 14.43 -9.86 7.98
C ALA A 688 14.38 -11.33 8.46
N ALA A 689 14.26 -11.56 9.77
CA ALA A 689 14.11 -12.90 10.33
C ALA A 689 12.79 -13.57 9.88
N ALA A 690 11.67 -12.84 9.91
CA ALA A 690 10.38 -13.33 9.46
C ALA A 690 10.40 -13.69 7.96
N LEU A 691 11.01 -12.85 7.12
CA LEU A 691 11.19 -13.13 5.70
C LEU A 691 12.09 -14.35 5.44
N ARG A 692 13.12 -14.58 6.28
CA ARG A 692 13.94 -15.81 6.20
C ARG A 692 13.13 -17.05 6.54
N VAL A 693 12.34 -17.01 7.61
CA VAL A 693 11.44 -18.11 7.97
C VAL A 693 10.43 -18.36 6.85
N LEU A 694 9.78 -17.31 6.33
CA LEU A 694 8.86 -17.43 5.19
C LEU A 694 9.55 -18.06 3.98
N ARG A 695 10.76 -17.59 3.65
CA ARG A 695 11.58 -18.13 2.56
C ARG A 695 11.91 -19.60 2.78
N GLU A 696 12.29 -20.01 3.98
CA GLU A 696 12.59 -21.40 4.31
C GLU A 696 11.35 -22.29 4.22
N GLN A 697 10.21 -21.87 4.77
CA GLN A 697 8.94 -22.59 4.67
C GLN A 697 8.50 -22.76 3.22
N LEU A 698 8.60 -21.68 2.45
CA LEU A 698 8.28 -21.67 1.03
C LEU A 698 9.21 -22.60 0.25
N ASN A 699 10.51 -22.60 0.54
CA ASN A 699 11.48 -23.49 -0.11
C ASN A 699 11.25 -24.97 0.27
N ALA A 700 10.82 -25.25 1.50
CA ALA A 700 10.51 -26.60 1.97
C ALA A 700 9.23 -27.16 1.33
N ARG A 701 8.19 -26.32 1.17
CA ARG A 701 6.90 -26.71 0.59
C ARG A 701 6.88 -26.66 -0.94
N CYS A 702 7.74 -25.85 -1.54
CA CYS A 702 7.83 -25.64 -2.99
C CYS A 702 9.25 -25.97 -3.54
N PRO A 703 9.76 -27.21 -3.41
CA PRO A 703 11.16 -27.52 -3.74
C PRO A 703 11.52 -27.36 -5.22
N ASP A 704 10.56 -27.54 -6.14
CA ASP A 704 10.78 -27.51 -7.60
C ASP A 704 10.32 -26.21 -8.29
N ARG A 705 9.86 -25.22 -7.53
CA ARG A 705 9.19 -24.01 -8.05
C ARG A 705 9.99 -23.26 -9.10
N GLU A 706 11.31 -23.13 -8.92
CA GLU A 706 12.18 -22.39 -9.86
C GLU A 706 12.25 -23.04 -11.25
N ARG A 707 11.91 -24.34 -11.34
CA ARG A 707 11.88 -25.10 -12.60
C ARG A 707 10.48 -25.21 -13.17
N THR A 708 9.48 -25.48 -12.33
CA THR A 708 8.10 -25.74 -12.77
C THR A 708 7.28 -24.46 -12.91
N GLY A 709 7.68 -23.38 -12.22
CA GLY A 709 6.88 -22.16 -12.10
C GLY A 709 5.55 -22.36 -11.39
N ARG A 710 5.42 -23.44 -10.60
CA ARG A 710 4.18 -23.81 -9.91
C ARG A 710 4.47 -24.18 -8.46
N CYS A 711 3.59 -23.77 -7.56
CA CYS A 711 3.54 -24.27 -6.20
C CYS A 711 2.10 -24.33 -5.67
N ALA A 712 1.51 -25.53 -5.66
CA ALA A 712 0.14 -25.74 -5.17
C ALA A 712 -0.03 -25.29 -3.71
N TRP A 713 0.97 -25.51 -2.85
CA TRP A 713 0.92 -25.06 -1.46
C TRP A 713 0.73 -23.54 -1.34
N ALA A 714 1.42 -22.76 -2.17
CA ALA A 714 1.31 -21.29 -2.16
C ALA A 714 0.07 -20.81 -2.93
N GLN A 715 -0.21 -21.39 -4.10
CA GLN A 715 -1.26 -20.92 -5.02
C GLN A 715 -2.67 -21.35 -4.63
N GLU A 716 -2.83 -22.46 -3.91
CA GLU A 716 -4.13 -23.07 -3.62
C GLU A 716 -4.31 -23.28 -2.12
N GLU A 717 -3.34 -23.91 -1.45
CA GLU A 717 -3.52 -24.31 -0.06
C GLU A 717 -3.44 -23.15 0.94
N LEU A 718 -2.73 -22.06 0.63
CA LEU A 718 -2.54 -20.96 1.59
C LEU A 718 -3.85 -20.26 1.92
N GLY A 719 -4.62 -19.87 0.90
CA GLY A 719 -5.96 -19.28 1.07
C GLY A 719 -6.96 -20.28 1.67
N ALA A 720 -6.93 -21.53 1.23
CA ALA A 720 -7.77 -22.60 1.78
C ALA A 720 -7.51 -22.82 3.28
N LYS A 721 -6.25 -22.90 3.70
CA LYS A 721 -5.88 -23.08 5.12
C LYS A 721 -6.30 -21.92 6.00
N VAL A 722 -6.25 -20.69 5.50
CA VAL A 722 -6.78 -19.52 6.24
C VAL A 722 -8.31 -19.64 6.40
N SER A 723 -9.01 -20.01 5.33
CA SER A 723 -10.46 -20.27 5.37
C SER A 723 -10.82 -21.39 6.36
N ASP A 724 -10.07 -22.50 6.33
CA ASP A 724 -10.29 -23.66 7.21
C ASP A 724 -9.98 -23.30 8.66
N LEU A 725 -8.88 -22.61 8.93
CA LEU A 725 -8.51 -22.13 10.27
C LEU A 725 -9.61 -21.25 10.86
N VAL A 726 -10.10 -20.28 10.09
CA VAL A 726 -11.16 -19.36 10.54
C VAL A 726 -12.48 -20.08 10.75
N SER A 727 -12.77 -21.11 9.95
CA SER A 727 -13.96 -21.94 10.09
C SER A 727 -13.86 -22.95 11.23
N HIS A 728 -12.67 -23.20 11.79
CA HIS A 728 -12.43 -24.26 12.77
C HIS A 728 -13.11 -23.96 14.13
N PRO A 729 -13.65 -24.97 14.85
CA PRO A 729 -14.34 -24.76 16.13
C PRO A 729 -13.49 -24.06 17.19
N LEU A 730 -12.21 -24.42 17.29
CA LEU A 730 -11.29 -23.80 18.24
C LEU A 730 -11.09 -22.29 17.97
N PHE A 731 -11.00 -21.90 16.69
CA PHE A 731 -10.88 -20.51 16.31
C PHE A 731 -12.16 -19.75 16.66
N ALA A 732 -13.32 -20.30 16.27
CA ALA A 732 -14.61 -19.70 16.57
C ALA A 732 -14.81 -19.50 18.08
N ALA A 733 -14.53 -20.53 18.89
CA ALA A 733 -14.64 -20.45 20.34
C ALA A 733 -13.65 -19.43 20.95
N ALA A 734 -12.40 -19.38 20.48
CA ALA A 734 -11.42 -18.41 20.95
C ALA A 734 -11.86 -16.96 20.66
N VAL A 735 -12.42 -16.71 19.47
CA VAL A 735 -12.97 -15.40 19.10
C VAL A 735 -14.22 -15.07 19.92
N ASP A 736 -15.13 -16.02 20.14
CA ASP A 736 -16.34 -15.82 20.95
C ASP A 736 -16.00 -15.47 22.41
N VAL A 737 -15.01 -16.14 23.01
CA VAL A 737 -14.51 -15.80 24.36
C VAL A 737 -13.88 -14.42 24.37
N SER A 738 -13.05 -14.10 23.39
CA SER A 738 -12.39 -12.79 23.29
C SER A 738 -13.42 -11.66 23.11
N GLU A 739 -14.47 -11.90 22.33
CA GLU A 739 -15.58 -10.96 22.14
C GLU A 739 -16.42 -10.80 23.40
N ALA A 740 -16.66 -11.88 24.16
CA ALA A 740 -17.34 -11.81 25.45
C ALA A 740 -16.55 -10.97 26.47
N ILE A 741 -15.22 -11.13 26.52
CA ILE A 741 -14.34 -10.28 27.33
C ILE A 741 -14.43 -8.82 26.88
N ARG A 742 -14.34 -8.56 25.57
CA ARG A 742 -14.41 -7.22 24.98
C ARG A 742 -15.71 -6.51 25.31
N ALA A 743 -16.84 -7.22 25.23
CA ALA A 743 -18.16 -6.67 25.52
C ALA A 743 -18.37 -6.38 27.01
N HIS A 744 -17.59 -7.01 27.90
CA HIS A 744 -17.67 -6.82 29.35
C HIS A 744 -16.62 -5.81 29.83
N GLU A 745 -16.98 -4.53 29.86
CA GLU A 745 -16.09 -3.40 30.19
C GLU A 745 -15.19 -3.61 31.43
N PRO A 746 -15.68 -4.09 32.59
CA PRO A 746 -14.81 -4.35 33.74
C PRO A 746 -13.73 -5.41 33.48
N ALA A 747 -14.08 -6.50 32.77
CA ALA A 747 -13.16 -7.60 32.53
C ALA A 747 -12.07 -7.19 31.53
N ARG A 748 -12.49 -6.50 30.47
CA ARG A 748 -11.59 -5.91 29.48
C ARG A 748 -10.54 -4.99 30.12
N ARG A 749 -10.96 -4.09 31.02
CA ARG A 749 -10.05 -3.14 31.69
C ARG A 749 -9.05 -3.82 32.62
N GLU A 750 -9.47 -4.82 33.40
CA GLU A 750 -8.55 -5.56 34.26
C GLU A 750 -7.56 -6.40 33.44
N LEU A 751 -8.00 -6.98 32.32
CA LEU A 751 -7.12 -7.67 31.40
C LEU A 751 -6.06 -6.73 30.80
N GLU A 752 -6.44 -5.52 30.38
CA GLU A 752 -5.50 -4.51 29.88
C GLU A 752 -4.49 -4.08 30.93
N ARG A 753 -4.93 -3.82 32.16
CA ARG A 753 -4.03 -3.51 33.29
C ARG A 753 -3.04 -4.64 33.54
N PHE A 754 -3.52 -5.88 33.52
CA PHE A 754 -2.69 -7.07 33.71
C PHE A 754 -1.66 -7.23 32.58
N LEU A 755 -2.09 -7.14 31.33
CA LEU A 755 -1.20 -7.22 30.16
C LEU A 755 -0.19 -6.08 30.14
N THR A 756 -0.61 -4.86 30.50
CA THR A 756 0.29 -3.72 30.64
C THR A 756 1.32 -4.00 31.72
N TYR A 757 0.93 -4.45 32.91
CA TYR A 757 1.85 -4.79 33.99
C TYR A 757 2.85 -5.90 33.60
N LEU A 758 2.40 -6.95 32.90
CA LEU A 758 3.25 -8.03 32.44
C LEU A 758 4.27 -7.60 31.39
N LEU A 759 3.90 -6.63 30.55
CA LEU A 759 4.69 -6.21 29.38
C LEU A 759 5.45 -4.89 29.60
N ASP A 760 5.10 -4.11 30.62
CA ASP A 760 5.72 -2.81 30.93
C ASP A 760 7.18 -2.98 31.34
N ALA A 761 8.04 -2.26 30.62
CA ALA A 761 9.49 -2.33 30.70
C ALA A 761 10.06 -1.16 31.53
N GLY A 762 9.47 -0.92 32.71
CA GLY A 762 9.98 0.02 33.70
C GLY A 762 11.36 -0.38 34.24
N ALA A 763 11.98 0.48 35.06
CA ALA A 763 13.39 0.37 35.46
C ALA A 763 13.86 -1.00 36.04
N ASP A 764 12.95 -1.84 36.55
CA ASP A 764 13.26 -3.16 37.10
C ASP A 764 12.94 -4.35 36.16
N ASP A 765 12.12 -4.19 35.11
CA ASP A 765 11.71 -5.20 34.09
C ASP A 765 11.31 -6.60 34.63
N ALA A 766 11.08 -6.77 35.93
CA ALA A 766 11.01 -8.09 36.56
C ALA A 766 9.86 -8.98 36.02
N PRO A 767 8.62 -8.47 35.81
CA PRO A 767 7.52 -9.27 35.27
C PRO A 767 7.80 -9.78 33.86
N LEU A 768 8.25 -8.90 32.96
CA LEU A 768 8.58 -9.25 31.58
C LEU A 768 9.73 -10.27 31.51
N ARG A 769 10.78 -10.10 32.34
CA ARG A 769 11.90 -11.04 32.40
C ARG A 769 11.50 -12.43 32.88
N ALA A 770 10.48 -12.55 33.74
CA ALA A 770 9.94 -13.83 34.17
C ALA A 770 8.99 -14.45 33.11
N LEU A 771 8.20 -13.61 32.44
CA LEU A 771 7.27 -14.06 31.39
C LEU A 771 8.00 -14.62 30.16
N LEU A 772 9.12 -14.02 29.77
CA LEU A 772 9.81 -14.38 28.52
C LEU A 772 10.30 -15.83 28.47
N PRO A 773 11.00 -16.37 29.50
CA PRO A 773 11.34 -17.78 29.56
C PRO A 773 10.09 -18.68 29.55
N ALA A 774 9.06 -18.34 30.34
CA ALA A 774 7.83 -19.14 30.39
C ALA A 774 7.13 -19.22 29.02
N LEU A 775 7.03 -18.11 28.30
CA LEU A 775 6.50 -18.10 26.94
C LEU A 775 7.39 -18.87 25.97
N ALA A 776 8.71 -18.76 26.09
CA ALA A 776 9.63 -19.52 25.25
C ALA A 776 9.49 -21.04 25.49
N ASP A 777 9.32 -21.47 26.74
CA ASP A 777 9.10 -22.87 27.10
C ASP A 777 7.75 -23.37 26.59
N VAL A 778 6.68 -22.56 26.69
CA VAL A 778 5.38 -22.89 26.08
C VAL A 778 5.50 -23.02 24.57
N LEU A 779 6.20 -22.11 23.89
CA LEU A 779 6.40 -22.20 22.44
C LEU A 779 7.23 -23.42 22.04
N GLN A 780 8.21 -23.82 22.85
CA GLN A 780 8.97 -25.05 22.63
C GLN A 780 8.09 -26.28 22.82
N LEU A 781 7.25 -26.31 23.87
CA LEU A 781 6.29 -27.39 24.12
C LEU A 781 5.26 -27.50 22.98
N LEU A 782 4.78 -26.37 22.46
CA LEU A 782 3.86 -26.35 21.31
C LEU A 782 4.51 -26.88 20.02
N GLY A 783 5.84 -26.74 19.89
CA GLY A 783 6.61 -27.29 18.78
C GLY A 783 6.97 -28.77 18.93
N ASP A 784 6.76 -29.37 20.11
CA ASP A 784 7.06 -30.76 20.43
C ASP A 784 5.77 -31.59 20.48
N GLU A 785 5.30 -32.02 19.30
CA GLU A 785 4.08 -32.82 19.17
C GLU A 785 4.13 -34.14 19.98
N ASP A 786 5.32 -34.76 20.10
CA ASP A 786 5.52 -36.01 20.82
C ASP A 786 5.21 -35.86 22.32
N THR A 787 5.49 -34.67 22.88
CA THR A 787 5.19 -34.33 24.27
C THR A 787 3.79 -33.72 24.42
N LEU A 788 3.35 -32.87 23.49
CA LEU A 788 2.09 -32.13 23.60
C LEU A 788 0.85 -33.04 23.47
N ILE A 789 0.85 -33.99 22.54
CA ILE A 789 -0.32 -34.86 22.27
C ILE A 789 -0.72 -35.66 23.51
N PRO A 790 0.20 -36.35 24.24
CA PRO A 790 -0.13 -37.02 25.49
C PRO A 790 -0.70 -36.08 26.56
N VAL A 791 -0.12 -34.88 26.70
CA VAL A 791 -0.59 -33.87 27.67
C VAL A 791 -2.02 -33.43 27.33
N LEU A 792 -2.32 -33.12 26.07
CA LEU A 792 -3.67 -32.74 25.64
C LEU A 792 -4.70 -33.86 25.83
N LYS A 793 -4.32 -35.12 25.56
CA LYS A 793 -5.19 -36.29 25.81
C LYS A 793 -5.45 -36.52 27.30
N ALA A 794 -4.47 -36.22 28.15
CA ALA A 794 -4.66 -36.29 29.59
C ALA A 794 -5.55 -35.13 30.07
N ALA A 795 -5.29 -33.90 29.61
CA ALA A 795 -6.08 -32.71 29.93
C ALA A 795 -7.54 -32.83 29.49
N SER A 796 -7.80 -33.41 28.31
CA SER A 796 -9.18 -33.62 27.83
C SER A 796 -9.97 -34.53 28.78
N THR A 797 -9.32 -35.46 29.48
CA THR A 797 -9.99 -36.32 30.46
C THR A 797 -10.56 -35.52 31.63
N ALA A 798 -9.87 -34.46 32.06
CA ALA A 798 -10.37 -33.58 33.11
C ALA A 798 -11.47 -32.63 32.61
N LEU A 799 -11.34 -32.14 31.38
CA LEU A 799 -12.26 -31.16 30.81
C LEU A 799 -13.58 -31.77 30.31
N THR A 800 -13.63 -33.09 30.09
CA THR A 800 -14.83 -33.76 29.59
C THR A 800 -15.81 -34.04 30.75
N PRO A 801 -17.08 -33.58 30.69
CA PRO A 801 -18.10 -33.94 31.68
C PRO A 801 -18.38 -35.44 31.65
N GLU A 802 -18.33 -36.10 32.81
CA GLU A 802 -18.46 -37.55 32.89
C GLU A 802 -19.94 -37.97 32.78
N GLY A 803 -20.31 -38.60 31.66
CA GLY A 803 -21.61 -39.26 31.49
C GLY A 803 -22.74 -38.42 30.88
N ASP A 804 -22.61 -37.09 30.87
CA ASP A 804 -23.50 -36.17 30.14
C ASP A 804 -22.66 -35.25 29.25
N ARG A 805 -22.76 -35.40 27.93
CA ARG A 805 -22.01 -34.55 26.97
C ARG A 805 -22.38 -33.07 27.08
N GLY A 806 -23.53 -32.72 27.67
CA GLY A 806 -23.95 -31.34 27.96
C GLY A 806 -23.88 -30.94 29.44
N GLY A 807 -23.31 -31.77 30.31
CA GLY A 807 -23.14 -31.48 31.75
C GLY A 807 -21.91 -30.61 32.06
N PRO A 808 -21.79 -30.06 33.29
CA PRO A 808 -20.65 -29.24 33.68
C PRO A 808 -19.36 -30.08 33.77
N GLY A 809 -18.31 -29.65 33.07
CA GLY A 809 -16.97 -30.24 33.19
C GLY A 809 -16.20 -29.67 34.38
N ALA A 810 -14.97 -30.15 34.60
CA ALA A 810 -14.08 -29.59 35.63
C ALA A 810 -13.83 -28.08 35.45
N ALA A 811 -13.84 -27.58 34.21
CA ALA A 811 -13.72 -26.17 33.91
C ALA A 811 -14.94 -25.36 34.38
N ASP A 812 -16.15 -25.82 34.08
CA ASP A 812 -17.39 -25.16 34.49
C ASP A 812 -17.52 -25.15 36.02
N ALA A 813 -17.26 -26.30 36.65
CA ALA A 813 -17.28 -26.43 38.10
C ALA A 813 -16.22 -25.55 38.77
N GLY A 814 -15.01 -25.51 38.20
CA GLY A 814 -13.94 -24.62 38.64
C GLY A 814 -14.31 -23.14 38.51
N LEU A 815 -14.91 -22.73 37.40
CA LEU A 815 -15.40 -21.36 37.18
C LEU A 815 -16.52 -20.98 38.16
N ALA A 816 -17.47 -21.89 38.41
CA ALA A 816 -18.53 -21.70 39.39
C ALA A 816 -17.96 -21.55 40.81
N ALA A 817 -16.96 -22.38 41.18
CA ALA A 817 -16.25 -22.27 42.44
C ALA A 817 -15.51 -20.94 42.56
N LEU A 818 -14.72 -20.54 41.55
CA LEU A 818 -14.02 -19.25 41.54
C LEU A 818 -15.00 -18.08 41.63
N LYS A 819 -16.13 -18.14 40.93
CA LYS A 819 -17.17 -17.12 41.00
C LYS A 819 -17.77 -17.01 42.39
N ALA A 820 -18.07 -18.14 43.03
CA ALA A 820 -18.56 -18.15 44.40
C ALA A 820 -17.50 -17.60 45.38
N LEU A 821 -16.25 -18.04 45.26
CA LEU A 821 -15.14 -17.57 46.10
C LEU A 821 -14.83 -16.08 45.94
N ASN A 822 -15.28 -15.44 44.86
CA ASN A 822 -15.10 -14.01 44.63
C ASN A 822 -16.39 -13.19 44.84
N ASP A 823 -17.48 -13.83 45.28
CA ASP A 823 -18.74 -13.19 45.61
C ASP A 823 -18.79 -12.89 47.11
N ASP A 824 -19.13 -11.64 47.47
CA ASP A 824 -19.26 -11.15 48.86
C ASP A 824 -20.15 -12.05 49.73
N ARG A 825 -21.08 -12.80 49.12
CA ARG A 825 -21.91 -13.78 49.80
C ARG A 825 -21.10 -14.89 50.46
N TYR A 826 -20.02 -15.34 49.83
CA TYR A 826 -19.22 -16.49 50.27
C TYR A 826 -17.84 -16.06 50.80
N ASP A 827 -17.22 -15.01 50.28
CA ASP A 827 -15.96 -14.45 50.77
C ASP A 827 -16.07 -12.96 51.12
N ARG A 828 -16.86 -12.66 52.15
CA ARG A 828 -17.06 -11.29 52.67
C ARG A 828 -15.75 -10.54 53.00
N TYR A 829 -14.67 -11.25 53.28
CA TYR A 829 -13.40 -10.65 53.68
C TYR A 829 -12.39 -10.57 52.54
N HIS A 830 -12.75 -11.00 51.33
CA HIS A 830 -11.84 -11.15 50.20
C HIS A 830 -10.54 -11.84 50.61
N ALA A 831 -10.65 -12.94 51.36
CA ALA A 831 -9.51 -13.72 51.80
C ALA A 831 -8.67 -14.20 50.61
N MET A 832 -9.31 -14.50 49.47
CA MET A 832 -8.61 -14.91 48.24
C MET A 832 -7.70 -13.82 47.67
N ASP A 833 -8.04 -12.54 47.84
CA ASP A 833 -7.18 -11.41 47.42
C ASP A 833 -5.85 -11.36 48.20
N HIS A 834 -5.78 -12.02 49.35
CA HIS A 834 -4.57 -12.12 50.16
C HIS A 834 -3.87 -13.47 50.00
N VAL A 835 -4.63 -14.56 49.89
CA VAL A 835 -4.10 -15.92 49.80
C VAL A 835 -3.50 -16.21 48.44
N LEU A 836 -4.16 -15.80 47.34
CA LEU A 836 -3.67 -16.08 45.99
C LEU A 836 -2.31 -15.41 45.71
N PRO A 837 -2.09 -14.11 46.02
CA PRO A 837 -0.76 -13.52 45.88
C PRO A 837 0.30 -14.21 46.75
N ALA A 838 -0.05 -14.62 47.97
CA ALA A 838 0.88 -15.33 48.86
C ALA A 838 1.22 -16.74 48.34
N LEU A 839 0.29 -17.42 47.68
CA LEU A 839 0.50 -18.75 47.08
C LEU A 839 1.49 -18.72 45.90
N VAL A 840 1.55 -17.62 45.15
CA VAL A 840 2.44 -17.48 43.99
C VAL A 840 3.73 -16.71 44.31
N THR A 841 3.86 -16.17 45.53
CA THR A 841 5.07 -15.48 45.97
C THR A 841 6.12 -16.51 46.42
N PRO A 842 7.34 -16.50 45.87
CA PRO A 842 8.42 -17.39 46.29
C PRO A 842 8.70 -17.32 47.79
N MET A 843 8.84 -18.48 48.44
CA MET A 843 9.25 -18.56 49.84
C MET A 843 10.73 -18.19 49.98
N LYS A 844 11.07 -17.42 51.03
CA LYS A 844 12.42 -16.87 51.24
C LYS A 844 13.54 -17.91 51.36
N ASP A 845 13.22 -19.13 51.80
CA ASP A 845 14.22 -20.15 52.14
C ASP A 845 14.50 -21.14 50.99
N ASP A 846 13.58 -21.30 50.04
CA ASP A 846 13.59 -22.35 49.00
C ASP A 846 13.40 -21.80 47.57
N GLY A 847 13.01 -20.52 47.44
CA GLY A 847 12.76 -19.89 46.13
C GLY A 847 11.55 -20.45 45.37
N ARG A 848 10.94 -21.54 45.84
CA ARG A 848 9.68 -22.09 45.31
C ARG A 848 8.48 -21.33 45.83
N ALA A 849 7.47 -21.16 44.98
CA ALA A 849 6.18 -20.66 45.42
C ALA A 849 5.42 -21.76 46.17
N PRO A 850 4.63 -21.44 47.22
CA PRO A 850 3.79 -22.43 47.89
C PRO A 850 2.89 -23.22 46.93
N LEU A 851 2.40 -22.58 45.87
CA LEU A 851 1.60 -23.23 44.83
C LEU A 851 2.36 -24.36 44.13
N GLU A 852 3.64 -24.18 43.81
CA GLU A 852 4.47 -25.23 43.19
C GLU A 852 4.56 -26.45 44.11
N VAL A 853 4.76 -26.22 45.41
CA VAL A 853 4.81 -27.30 46.40
C VAL A 853 3.47 -28.02 46.49
N PHE A 854 2.34 -27.31 46.42
CA PHE A 854 1.02 -27.92 46.41
C PHE A 854 0.76 -28.75 45.15
N VAL A 855 1.17 -28.25 43.98
CA VAL A 855 0.99 -28.97 42.70
C VAL A 855 1.88 -30.21 42.66
N ASP A 856 3.14 -30.11 43.08
CA ASP A 856 4.06 -31.25 43.18
C ASP A 856 3.51 -32.31 44.14
N ALA A 857 3.10 -31.89 45.35
CA ALA A 857 2.54 -32.81 46.33
C ALA A 857 1.24 -33.45 45.84
N PHE A 858 0.39 -32.70 45.13
CA PHE A 858 -0.82 -33.24 44.52
C PHE A 858 -0.49 -34.28 43.46
N ALA A 859 0.45 -33.99 42.55
CA ALA A 859 0.87 -34.91 41.52
C ALA A 859 1.49 -36.20 42.11
N ASP A 860 2.33 -36.08 43.13
CA ASP A 860 2.97 -37.21 43.81
C ASP A 860 1.99 -38.11 44.56
N VAL A 861 0.95 -37.52 45.17
CA VAL A 861 -0.09 -38.28 45.90
C VAL A 861 -1.05 -38.97 44.94
N HIS A 862 -1.37 -38.31 43.82
CA HIS A 862 -2.41 -38.76 42.88
C HIS A 862 -1.87 -39.49 41.65
N ARG A 863 -0.56 -39.76 41.57
CA ARG A 863 0.01 -40.67 40.56
C ARG A 863 -0.38 -42.12 40.82
N VAL A 864 -0.22 -43.00 39.82
CA VAL A 864 -0.64 -44.41 39.92
C VAL A 864 0.15 -45.16 41.00
N GLU A 865 1.45 -44.91 41.09
CA GLU A 865 2.32 -45.45 42.14
C GLU A 865 2.91 -44.31 42.98
N ALA A 866 2.20 -43.88 44.02
CA ALA A 866 2.58 -42.75 44.88
C ALA A 866 3.94 -42.91 45.60
N ALA A 867 4.52 -44.12 45.62
CA ALA A 867 5.85 -44.37 46.18
C ALA A 867 6.99 -44.21 45.14
N SER A 868 6.65 -44.03 43.86
CA SER A 868 7.63 -43.87 42.78
C SER A 868 8.24 -42.47 42.81
N GLY A 869 9.57 -42.41 42.69
CA GLY A 869 10.32 -41.16 42.48
C GLY A 869 10.68 -40.91 41.01
N GLU A 870 10.22 -41.78 40.10
CA GLU A 870 10.47 -41.62 38.66
C GLU A 870 9.61 -40.50 38.07
N PRO A 871 10.00 -39.87 36.96
CA PRO A 871 9.17 -38.89 36.25
C PRO A 871 7.75 -39.42 35.99
N LEU A 872 6.75 -38.53 35.99
CA LEU A 872 5.36 -38.90 35.76
C LEU A 872 5.20 -39.51 34.36
N ALA A 873 4.64 -40.73 34.32
CA ALA A 873 4.28 -41.38 33.07
C ALA A 873 2.93 -40.86 32.55
N ALA A 874 2.60 -41.15 31.29
CA ALA A 874 1.30 -40.78 30.70
C ALA A 874 0.09 -41.33 31.49
N GLU A 875 0.25 -42.45 32.19
CA GLU A 875 -0.78 -43.01 33.06
C GLU A 875 -0.94 -42.21 34.36
N ASP A 876 0.17 -41.73 34.93
CA ASP A 876 0.17 -40.89 36.12
C ASP A 876 -0.54 -39.56 35.84
N TYR A 877 -0.23 -38.89 34.73
CA TYR A 877 -0.92 -37.66 34.33
C TYR A 877 -2.42 -37.86 34.17
N ARG A 878 -2.85 -38.98 33.60
CA ARG A 878 -4.28 -39.28 33.47
C ARG A 878 -4.94 -39.47 34.83
N GLN A 879 -4.31 -40.22 35.73
CA GLN A 879 -4.85 -40.47 37.07
C GLN A 879 -4.95 -39.18 37.90
N VAL A 880 -3.94 -38.32 37.83
CA VAL A 880 -3.92 -37.00 38.49
C VAL A 880 -5.07 -36.14 37.99
N LEU A 881 -5.27 -36.08 36.67
CA LEU A 881 -6.31 -35.26 36.05
C LEU A 881 -7.72 -35.81 36.26
N VAL A 882 -7.90 -37.14 36.31
CA VAL A 882 -9.15 -37.78 36.73
C VAL A 882 -9.46 -37.41 38.18
N SER A 883 -8.47 -37.52 39.08
CA SER A 883 -8.66 -37.17 40.50
C SER A 883 -9.03 -35.70 40.68
N LEU A 884 -8.42 -34.81 39.89
CA LEU A 884 -8.73 -33.38 39.88
C LEU A 884 -10.16 -33.12 39.40
N ARG A 885 -10.59 -33.75 38.30
CA ARG A 885 -11.95 -33.65 37.79
C ARG A 885 -12.96 -34.13 38.82
N ASP A 886 -12.77 -35.33 39.36
CA ASP A 886 -13.69 -35.91 40.35
C ASP A 886 -13.80 -34.99 41.58
N PHE A 887 -12.68 -34.40 42.02
CA PHE A 887 -12.71 -33.42 43.10
C PHE A 887 -13.46 -32.13 42.73
N LEU A 888 -13.35 -31.66 41.50
CA LEU A 888 -14.03 -30.45 41.04
C LEU A 888 -15.54 -30.67 40.88
N THR A 889 -15.97 -31.83 40.39
CA THR A 889 -17.36 -32.11 40.01
C THR A 889 -18.15 -32.95 41.03
N ASP A 890 -17.55 -33.37 42.16
CA ASP A 890 -18.26 -34.15 43.19
C ASP A 890 -19.14 -33.24 44.08
N GLU A 891 -20.46 -33.34 43.90
CA GLU A 891 -21.49 -32.66 44.70
C GLU A 891 -21.42 -32.95 46.22
N THR A 892 -20.84 -34.08 46.62
CA THR A 892 -20.88 -34.61 48.00
C THR A 892 -19.55 -34.53 48.75
N ARG A 893 -18.42 -34.36 48.06
CA ARG A 893 -17.08 -34.28 48.67
C ARG A 893 -16.14 -33.31 47.97
N GLY A 894 -16.57 -32.70 46.87
CA GLY A 894 -15.77 -31.85 46.01
C GLY A 894 -16.06 -30.36 46.16
N LEU A 895 -15.51 -29.57 45.22
CA LEU A 895 -15.62 -28.11 45.20
C LEU A 895 -17.03 -27.58 44.92
N GLU A 896 -17.91 -28.41 44.35
CA GLU A 896 -19.31 -28.05 44.11
C GLU A 896 -20.04 -27.63 45.40
N GLN A 897 -19.64 -28.15 46.56
CA GLN A 897 -20.21 -27.75 47.85
C GLN A 897 -20.08 -26.27 48.17
N ILE A 898 -19.13 -25.57 47.55
CA ILE A 898 -18.89 -24.15 47.79
C ILE A 898 -20.02 -23.30 47.20
N TYR A 899 -20.60 -23.73 46.07
CA TYR A 899 -21.54 -22.93 45.30
C TYR A 899 -22.92 -23.58 45.07
N ALA A 900 -23.06 -24.88 45.36
CA ALA A 900 -24.32 -25.63 45.26
C ALA A 900 -25.44 -25.12 46.18
#